data_AF-K0DW37-F1
#
_entry.id   AF-K0DW37-F1
#
_cell.length_a   1.000
_cell.length_b   1.000
_cell.length_c   1.000
_cell.angle_alpha   90.00
_cell.angle_beta   90.00
_cell.angle_gamma   90.00
#
_symmetry.space_group_name_H-M   'P 1'
#
loop_
_entity.id
_entity.type
_entity.pdbx_description
1 polymer ?
#
loop_
_entity_poly.entity_id
_entity_poly.type
_entity_poly.pdbx_seq_one_letter_code
_entity_poly.pdbx_strand_id
1 'polypeptide(L)'
;MHDRIIDGLTLEGRHTRSISLDRDLNDPQAIEGYLLTPNAISALKQIGESLSHGHAQRAWKLVGPYGSGKSALGILLAQALAGKSSYPRAWQVLNKVAPGVARHYHDCTRYPIALVGARMSIGHALAMAARQTLEGLGKSKTGAGIRRHLDVERGTYKGMSLNAHVGELLDDLAMAAQAQGFGGLVLLIDEVGKFVEHAALHPDQGDLIALQQIAERASKAGDDKLMVVAMLHQHFASYAAGVGRALNDEWHKVASRFEEIPFDEPIERYAHFASHALGVKPRLLEKGDLRDAAQNLYGTALELGVLRAMTTADKALFDQPACLYPLHPLSVASLAVVSKRYGQSERSFHAFLRGHEPQGLVDFVHRIDVDAQTWFRLPDVFNYLAAGYGLRFRDLGSERRWAFAMAAVERHSDHPITAQVLKSIAVLELVQSDLAQEVTSSVIAFALGSEVATSRIDETLAQLVERGVLIHRRRKTEFAFAVSDAVNVEALYERAARSGESDLILRGISRLLSKRLVVANKHYDRTGTIRTLGVAVGVVGAWPAVTTTGSDDLQPDAWLKLILLSGDEDAAAAAAWLQDQTQELQVCGCLRLSAEGRAALVEFSIWQEVLQTVNSKHLDPWTSRYVEGRLQHAHEAVGRLVTSELIPTPGREGPAYWHQGRPIPDSSFMNTNQLASWLFDKVYFQAPRIINELINKDKPTSAIVLARQRMFDVLLGNDPTRQICGPSEFPPSV
;
A
#
# COMPACT_ATOMS: atom_id res chain seq x y z
N MET A 1 -35.98 25.17 -15.93
CA MET A 1 -35.21 25.00 -14.69
C MET A 1 -34.97 23.49 -14.58
N HIS A 2 -33.73 23.04 -14.67
CA HIS A 2 -33.42 21.60 -14.55
C HIS A 2 -33.67 21.17 -13.10
N ASP A 3 -34.48 20.13 -12.88
CA ASP A 3 -34.69 19.53 -11.55
C ASP A 3 -33.55 18.54 -11.32
N ARG A 4 -32.42 19.02 -10.79
CA ARG A 4 -31.21 18.20 -10.60
C ARG A 4 -31.39 17.29 -9.39
N ILE A 5 -30.73 16.12 -9.40
CA ILE A 5 -30.76 15.19 -8.26
C ILE A 5 -30.27 15.89 -6.98
N ILE A 6 -29.20 16.71 -7.08
CA ILE A 6 -28.64 17.43 -5.93
C ILE A 6 -29.66 18.29 -5.18
N ASP A 7 -30.65 18.88 -5.87
CA ASP A 7 -31.67 19.73 -5.23
C ASP A 7 -32.55 18.92 -4.26
N GLY A 8 -32.59 17.60 -4.41
CA GLY A 8 -33.36 16.64 -3.61
C GLY A 8 -32.55 15.93 -2.55
N LEU A 9 -31.26 16.23 -2.45
CA LEU A 9 -30.36 15.70 -1.43
C LEU A 9 -29.97 16.83 -0.47
N THR A 10 -29.62 16.44 0.74
CA THR A 10 -28.95 17.36 1.68
C THR A 10 -27.44 17.19 1.60
N LEU A 11 -26.96 15.96 1.33
CA LEU A 11 -25.55 15.60 1.46
C LEU A 11 -24.96 16.02 2.84
N GLU A 12 -25.82 16.04 3.86
CA GLU A 12 -25.44 16.36 5.24
C GLU A 12 -25.24 15.07 6.02
N GLY A 13 -24.02 14.85 6.51
CA GLY A 13 -23.76 13.80 7.48
C GLY A 13 -22.96 14.41 8.62
N ARG A 14 -23.52 14.39 9.84
CA ARG A 14 -22.73 14.55 11.06
C ARG A 14 -21.51 13.66 10.89
N HIS A 15 -20.32 14.24 10.78
CA HIS A 15 -19.11 13.46 10.87
C HIS A 15 -19.22 12.70 12.20
N THR A 16 -19.32 11.37 12.15
CA THR A 16 -18.74 10.59 13.24
C THR A 16 -17.28 10.99 13.21
N ARG A 17 -16.92 11.89 14.12
CA ARG A 17 -15.54 12.36 14.29
C ARG A 17 -14.65 11.12 14.36
N SER A 18 -13.46 11.16 13.77
CA SER A 18 -12.54 10.02 13.84
C SER A 18 -12.32 9.64 15.30
N ILE A 19 -12.79 8.46 15.70
CA ILE A 19 -12.71 7.99 17.08
C ILE A 19 -11.27 7.57 17.38
N SER A 20 -10.75 7.98 18.53
CA SER A 20 -9.46 7.52 19.05
C SER A 20 -9.60 7.10 20.50
N LEU A 21 -9.07 5.92 20.85
CA LEU A 21 -9.25 5.35 22.17
C LEU A 21 -8.62 6.19 23.28
N ASP A 22 -7.48 6.86 23.06
CA ASP A 22 -6.83 7.69 24.09
C ASP A 22 -7.60 8.97 24.42
N ARG A 23 -8.16 9.63 23.39
CA ARG A 23 -8.87 10.90 23.51
C ARG A 23 -10.32 10.72 23.94
N ASP A 24 -11.00 9.72 23.38
CA ASP A 24 -12.46 9.63 23.46
C ASP A 24 -12.96 8.63 24.51
N LEU A 25 -12.07 7.87 25.19
CA LEU A 25 -12.44 6.82 26.17
C LEU A 25 -13.49 7.29 27.17
N ASN A 26 -13.26 8.49 27.71
CA ASN A 26 -14.03 9.06 28.79
C ASN A 26 -15.15 10.00 28.31
N ASP A 27 -15.28 10.25 27.00
CA ASP A 27 -16.31 11.14 26.45
C ASP A 27 -17.66 10.41 26.30
N PRO A 28 -18.71 10.80 27.05
CA PRO A 28 -20.04 10.18 26.95
C PRO A 28 -20.71 10.34 25.57
N GLN A 29 -20.25 11.29 24.74
CA GLN A 29 -20.76 11.53 23.39
C GLN A 29 -19.98 10.77 22.31
N ALA A 30 -18.88 10.09 22.65
CA ALA A 30 -18.03 9.41 21.67
C ALA A 30 -18.73 8.31 20.86
N ILE A 31 -19.74 7.67 21.45
CA ILE A 31 -20.54 6.61 20.82
C ILE A 31 -21.84 7.15 20.18
N GLU A 32 -22.01 8.47 20.11
CA GLU A 32 -23.17 9.08 19.46
C GLU A 32 -23.15 8.81 17.96
N GLY A 33 -24.19 8.11 17.47
CA GLY A 33 -24.28 7.71 16.07
C GLY A 33 -23.52 6.42 15.72
N TYR A 34 -22.91 5.73 16.70
CA TYR A 34 -22.35 4.40 16.47
C TYR A 34 -23.48 3.38 16.24
N LEU A 35 -23.51 2.77 15.05
CA LEU A 35 -24.48 1.74 14.69
C LEU A 35 -23.97 0.37 15.15
N LEU A 36 -24.71 -0.28 16.05
CA LEU A 36 -24.44 -1.63 16.50
C LEU A 36 -24.78 -2.64 15.41
N THR A 37 -23.74 -3.26 14.84
CA THR A 37 -23.86 -4.28 13.80
C THR A 37 -23.97 -5.68 14.41
N PRO A 38 -24.39 -6.70 13.62
CA PRO A 38 -24.38 -8.09 14.08
C PRO A 38 -23.03 -8.55 14.64
N ASN A 39 -21.92 -8.10 14.04
CA ASN A 39 -20.58 -8.49 14.47
C ASN A 39 -20.15 -7.75 15.73
N ALA A 40 -20.54 -6.48 15.90
CA ALA A 40 -20.42 -5.78 17.19
C ALA A 40 -21.19 -6.48 18.30
N ILE A 41 -22.43 -6.89 18.03
CA ILE A 41 -23.26 -7.62 19.00
C ILE A 41 -22.64 -9.00 19.32
N SER A 42 -22.14 -9.72 18.30
CA SER A 42 -21.47 -11.01 18.48
C SER A 42 -20.20 -10.88 19.33
N ALA A 43 -19.35 -9.88 19.04
CA ALA A 43 -18.15 -9.60 19.82
C ALA A 43 -18.48 -9.26 21.28
N LEU A 44 -19.46 -8.38 21.51
CA LEU A 44 -19.94 -8.06 22.86
C LEU A 44 -20.55 -9.27 23.56
N LYS A 45 -21.23 -10.15 22.83
CA LYS A 45 -21.78 -11.38 23.39
C LYS A 45 -20.67 -12.32 23.85
N GLN A 46 -19.68 -12.60 23.01
CA GLN A 46 -18.55 -13.48 23.34
C GLN A 46 -17.76 -12.98 24.56
N ILE A 47 -17.46 -11.67 24.61
CA ILE A 47 -16.77 -11.06 25.75
C ILE A 47 -17.65 -11.12 27.01
N GLY A 48 -18.94 -10.80 26.89
CA GLY A 48 -19.89 -10.77 28.02
C GLY A 48 -20.18 -12.15 28.62
N GLU A 49 -20.26 -13.19 27.77
CA GLU A 49 -20.43 -14.58 28.20
C GLU A 49 -19.22 -15.06 28.98
N SER A 50 -18.00 -14.71 28.55
CA SER A 50 -16.77 -15.03 29.29
C SER A 50 -16.77 -14.45 30.71
N LEU A 51 -17.22 -13.20 30.85
CA LEU A 51 -17.34 -12.52 32.14
C LEU A 51 -18.35 -13.21 33.07
N SER A 52 -19.51 -13.61 32.53
CA SER A 52 -20.61 -14.15 33.33
C SER A 52 -20.39 -15.59 33.80
N HIS A 53 -19.65 -16.39 33.02
CA HIS A 53 -19.41 -17.81 33.32
C HIS A 53 -18.07 -18.08 34.01
N GLY A 54 -17.33 -17.03 34.39
CA GLY A 54 -16.07 -17.17 35.12
C GLY A 54 -14.97 -17.85 34.31
N HIS A 55 -15.00 -17.75 32.98
CA HIS A 55 -13.97 -18.33 32.13
C HIS A 55 -12.60 -17.70 32.43
N ALA A 56 -11.54 -18.53 32.35
CA ALA A 56 -10.17 -18.06 32.56
C ALA A 56 -9.72 -17.15 31.41
N GLN A 57 -10.17 -17.37 30.17
CA GLN A 57 -9.75 -16.58 29.01
C GLN A 57 -10.35 -15.16 29.03
N ARG A 58 -9.49 -14.13 29.15
CA ARG A 58 -9.90 -12.70 29.18
C ARG A 58 -9.00 -11.79 28.36
N ALA A 59 -8.21 -12.38 27.47
CA ALA A 59 -7.43 -11.68 26.47
C ALA A 59 -8.03 -11.97 25.10
N TRP A 60 -8.57 -10.94 24.45
CA TRP A 60 -9.14 -11.03 23.11
C TRP A 60 -8.38 -10.18 22.12
N LYS A 61 -8.48 -10.58 20.86
CA LYS A 61 -8.03 -9.80 19.72
C LYS A 61 -9.17 -9.61 18.73
N LEU A 62 -9.53 -8.36 18.49
CA LEU A 62 -10.50 -7.95 17.47
C LEU A 62 -9.76 -7.76 16.15
N VAL A 63 -10.07 -8.58 15.15
CA VAL A 63 -9.38 -8.58 13.85
C VAL A 63 -10.34 -8.13 12.75
N GLY A 64 -10.05 -6.99 12.11
CA GLY A 64 -10.85 -6.50 10.99
C GLY A 64 -10.26 -5.23 10.37
N PRO A 65 -10.64 -4.83 9.15
CA PRO A 65 -9.95 -3.78 8.38
C PRO A 65 -9.88 -2.40 9.06
N TYR A 66 -8.95 -1.53 8.62
CA TYR A 66 -8.95 -0.11 8.99
C TYR A 66 -10.31 0.50 8.69
N GLY A 67 -10.90 1.23 9.64
CA GLY A 67 -12.20 1.87 9.45
C GLY A 67 -13.41 0.97 9.67
N SER A 68 -13.26 -0.28 10.13
CA SER A 68 -14.42 -1.16 10.43
C SER A 68 -15.20 -0.79 11.70
N GLY A 69 -14.75 0.18 12.49
CA GLY A 69 -15.41 0.58 13.75
C GLY A 69 -14.90 -0.10 15.03
N LYS A 70 -13.77 -0.84 14.99
CA LYS A 70 -13.17 -1.50 16.17
C LYS A 70 -12.95 -0.54 17.36
N SER A 71 -12.35 0.63 17.12
CA SER A 71 -12.09 1.60 18.18
C SER A 71 -13.39 2.14 18.79
N ALA A 72 -14.44 2.33 17.98
CA ALA A 72 -15.77 2.73 18.45
C ALA A 72 -16.43 1.64 19.31
N LEU A 73 -16.32 0.37 18.88
CA LEU A 73 -16.71 -0.79 19.70
C LEU A 73 -15.92 -0.83 21.02
N GLY A 74 -14.62 -0.53 20.96
CA GLY A 74 -13.74 -0.43 22.12
C GLY A 74 -14.24 0.57 23.15
N ILE A 75 -14.61 1.77 22.71
CA ILE A 75 -15.19 2.79 23.61
C ILE A 75 -16.52 2.31 24.18
N LEU A 76 -17.42 1.77 23.35
CA LEU A 76 -18.70 1.24 23.83
C LEU A 76 -18.49 0.15 24.89
N LEU A 77 -17.55 -0.77 24.66
CA LEU A 77 -17.19 -1.83 25.59
C LEU A 77 -16.60 -1.26 26.89
N ALA A 78 -15.64 -0.33 26.81
CA ALA A 78 -15.07 0.32 27.99
C ALA A 78 -16.14 1.04 28.82
N GLN A 79 -17.02 1.80 28.18
CA GLN A 79 -18.10 2.53 28.85
C GLN A 79 -19.14 1.58 29.46
N ALA A 80 -19.50 0.50 28.76
CA ALA A 80 -20.39 -0.53 29.29
C ALA A 80 -19.78 -1.23 30.52
N LEU A 81 -18.48 -1.51 30.50
CA LEU A 81 -17.77 -2.15 31.61
C LEU A 81 -17.50 -1.23 32.79
N ALA A 82 -17.30 0.07 32.55
CA ALA A 82 -17.15 1.08 33.60
C ALA A 82 -18.43 1.26 34.43
N GLY A 83 -19.57 0.82 33.90
CA GLY A 83 -20.84 0.69 34.61
C GLY A 83 -21.87 1.75 34.19
N LYS A 84 -23.14 1.34 34.23
CA LYS A 84 -24.29 2.18 33.81
C LYS A 84 -24.49 3.45 34.64
N SER A 85 -23.93 3.53 35.85
CA SER A 85 -23.94 4.75 36.67
C SER A 85 -23.04 5.82 36.07
N SER A 86 -21.87 5.43 35.56
CA SER A 86 -20.89 6.31 34.93
C SER A 86 -21.28 6.64 33.48
N TYR A 87 -21.72 5.62 32.72
CA TYR A 87 -22.05 5.75 31.30
C TYR A 87 -23.42 5.11 30.97
N PRO A 88 -24.55 5.75 31.35
CA PRO A 88 -25.88 5.18 31.16
C PRO A 88 -26.22 4.95 29.68
N ARG A 89 -25.74 5.81 28.79
CA ARG A 89 -26.03 5.75 27.34
C ARG A 89 -25.46 4.49 26.68
N ALA A 90 -24.26 4.05 27.07
CA ALA A 90 -23.64 2.84 26.54
C ALA A 90 -24.52 1.61 26.79
N TRP A 91 -25.01 1.46 28.02
CA TRP A 91 -25.93 0.39 28.38
C TRP A 91 -27.29 0.53 27.67
N GLN A 92 -27.85 1.74 27.58
CA GLN A 92 -29.13 1.98 26.91
C GLN A 92 -29.10 1.61 25.42
N VAL A 93 -28.05 2.02 24.71
CA VAL A 93 -27.86 1.69 23.28
C VAL A 93 -27.79 0.18 23.10
N LEU A 94 -26.98 -0.51 23.91
CA LEU A 94 -26.86 -1.96 23.85
C LEU A 94 -28.17 -2.67 24.23
N ASN A 95 -28.85 -2.23 25.29
CA ASN A 95 -30.10 -2.84 25.76
C ASN A 95 -31.26 -2.63 24.78
N LYS A 96 -31.29 -1.50 24.06
CA LYS A 96 -32.30 -1.26 23.01
C LYS A 96 -32.17 -2.23 21.85
N VAL A 97 -30.94 -2.56 21.44
CA VAL A 97 -30.68 -3.39 20.25
C VAL A 97 -30.58 -4.88 20.60
N ALA A 98 -29.91 -5.22 21.70
CA ALA A 98 -29.64 -6.59 22.12
C ALA A 98 -29.78 -6.75 23.66
N PRO A 99 -31.02 -6.79 24.20
CA PRO A 99 -31.26 -6.88 25.64
C PRO A 99 -30.57 -8.09 26.32
N GLY A 100 -30.48 -9.23 25.62
CA GLY A 100 -29.81 -10.42 26.14
C GLY A 100 -28.31 -10.20 26.38
N VAL A 101 -27.65 -9.47 25.47
CA VAL A 101 -26.22 -9.16 25.58
C VAL A 101 -25.97 -8.09 26.65
N ALA A 102 -26.85 -7.09 26.76
CA ALA A 102 -26.76 -6.01 27.74
C ALA A 102 -26.76 -6.50 29.20
N ARG A 103 -27.35 -7.67 29.48
CA ARG A 103 -27.40 -8.28 30.82
C ARG A 103 -26.01 -8.64 31.34
N HIS A 104 -25.10 -9.08 30.47
CA HIS A 104 -23.73 -9.45 30.87
C HIS A 104 -22.91 -8.27 31.40
N TYR A 105 -23.29 -7.05 31.04
CA TYR A 105 -22.58 -5.82 31.40
C TYR A 105 -23.27 -5.02 32.51
N HIS A 106 -24.43 -5.47 32.99
CA HIS A 106 -25.30 -4.67 33.86
C HIS A 106 -24.65 -4.29 35.20
N ASP A 107 -23.92 -5.24 35.80
CA ASP A 107 -23.29 -5.08 37.13
C ASP A 107 -21.76 -4.92 37.03
N CYS A 108 -21.24 -4.64 35.82
CA CYS A 108 -19.82 -4.43 35.61
C CYS A 108 -19.36 -3.06 36.13
N THR A 109 -18.19 -3.03 36.78
CA THR A 109 -17.54 -1.81 37.28
C THR A 109 -16.02 -1.90 37.09
N ARG A 110 -15.53 -1.88 35.85
CA ARG A 110 -14.09 -1.97 35.53
C ARG A 110 -13.53 -0.63 35.10
N TYR A 111 -12.33 -0.30 35.56
CA TYR A 111 -11.65 0.93 35.16
C TYR A 111 -10.99 0.75 33.78
N PRO A 112 -11.31 1.59 32.78
CA PRO A 112 -10.74 1.45 31.44
C PRO A 112 -9.40 2.17 31.29
N ILE A 113 -8.45 1.50 30.62
CA ILE A 113 -7.17 2.04 30.16
C ILE A 113 -7.08 1.81 28.65
N ALA A 114 -6.61 2.80 27.91
CA ALA A 114 -6.33 2.69 26.48
C ALA A 114 -4.85 2.86 26.18
N LEU A 115 -4.34 2.03 25.27
CA LEU A 115 -3.06 2.20 24.58
C LEU A 115 -3.36 2.36 23.09
N VAL A 116 -2.66 3.27 22.43
CA VAL A 116 -2.75 3.45 20.97
C VAL A 116 -1.38 3.16 20.37
N GLY A 117 -1.35 2.32 19.35
CA GLY A 117 -0.13 1.92 18.64
C GLY A 117 0.71 3.13 18.22
N ALA A 118 1.99 3.09 18.59
CA ALA A 118 2.99 4.09 18.23
C ALA A 118 4.32 3.39 17.90
N ARG A 119 5.24 4.11 17.25
CA ARG A 119 6.60 3.60 16.95
C ARG A 119 7.48 3.68 18.21
N MET A 120 7.09 2.98 19.25
CA MET A 120 7.78 2.92 20.53
C MET A 120 7.50 1.59 21.23
N SER A 121 8.28 1.30 22.29
CA SER A 121 8.07 0.10 23.10
C SER A 121 6.70 0.09 23.80
N ILE A 122 6.06 -1.08 23.85
CA ILE A 122 4.75 -1.25 24.51
C ILE A 122 4.85 -1.06 26.03
N GLY A 123 5.94 -1.49 26.67
CA GLY A 123 6.15 -1.26 28.10
C GLY A 123 6.22 0.23 28.42
N HIS A 124 6.85 1.02 27.55
CA HIS A 124 6.88 2.48 27.69
C HIS A 124 5.49 3.11 27.45
N ALA A 125 4.75 2.66 26.44
CA ALA A 125 3.37 3.10 26.22
C ALA A 125 2.47 2.81 27.43
N LEU A 126 2.59 1.61 28.01
CA LEU A 126 1.88 1.21 29.22
C LEU A 126 2.29 2.05 30.43
N ALA A 127 3.57 2.39 30.60
CA ALA A 127 4.04 3.25 31.67
C ALA A 127 3.43 4.66 31.61
N MET A 128 3.34 5.24 30.41
CA MET A 128 2.67 6.54 30.22
C MET A 128 1.19 6.46 30.57
N ALA A 129 0.49 5.42 30.10
CA ALA A 129 -0.93 5.20 30.41
C ALA A 129 -1.17 4.91 31.90
N ALA A 130 -0.25 4.21 32.56
CA ALA A 130 -0.28 3.96 34.00
C ALA A 130 -0.18 5.27 34.79
N ARG A 131 0.72 6.18 34.39
CA ARG A 131 0.87 7.49 35.02
C ARG A 131 -0.42 8.31 34.91
N GLN A 132 -1.03 8.37 33.73
CA GLN A 132 -2.30 9.07 33.50
C GLN A 132 -3.45 8.42 34.27
N THR A 133 -3.49 7.08 34.32
CA THR A 133 -4.49 6.33 35.07
C THR A 133 -4.42 6.63 36.57
N LEU A 134 -3.22 6.72 37.13
CA LEU A 134 -3.02 7.05 38.53
C LEU A 134 -3.45 8.47 38.89
N GLU A 135 -3.47 9.40 37.92
CA GLU A 135 -4.01 10.76 38.11
C GLU A 135 -5.54 10.77 38.13
N GLY A 136 -6.17 9.92 37.32
CA GLY A 136 -7.63 9.73 37.32
C GLY A 136 -8.15 8.90 38.51
N LEU A 137 -7.36 7.94 38.99
CA LEU A 137 -7.67 7.17 40.20
C LEU A 137 -7.43 8.01 41.45
N GLY A 138 -8.34 7.91 42.43
CA GLY A 138 -8.18 8.56 43.72
C GLY A 138 -6.94 8.09 44.50
N LYS A 139 -6.60 8.80 45.57
CA LYS A 139 -5.43 8.47 46.40
C LYS A 139 -5.58 7.09 47.04
N SER A 140 -4.64 6.19 46.75
CA SER A 140 -4.54 4.86 47.37
C SER A 140 -3.09 4.53 47.73
N LYS A 141 -2.89 3.67 48.75
CA LYS A 141 -1.55 3.20 49.17
C LYS A 141 -0.84 2.48 48.03
N THR A 142 -1.56 1.65 47.29
CA THR A 142 -1.06 0.93 46.10
C THR A 142 -0.66 1.92 45.01
N GLY A 143 -1.50 2.93 44.72
CA GLY A 143 -1.19 3.96 43.73
C GLY A 143 0.05 4.78 44.06
N ALA A 144 0.26 5.13 45.34
CA ALA A 144 1.50 5.78 45.79
C ALA A 144 2.73 4.87 45.63
N GLY A 145 2.56 3.57 45.86
CA GLY A 145 3.59 2.56 45.61
C GLY A 145 4.00 2.49 44.14
N ILE A 146 3.04 2.49 43.21
CA ILE A 146 3.32 2.48 41.77
C ILE A 146 4.07 3.76 41.37
N ARG A 147 3.60 4.94 41.80
CA ARG A 147 4.27 6.23 41.51
C ARG A 147 5.72 6.28 41.97
N ARG A 148 6.05 5.61 43.08
CA ARG A 148 7.42 5.56 43.62
C ARG A 148 8.35 4.66 42.81
N HIS A 149 7.83 3.58 42.24
CA HIS A 149 8.64 2.56 41.57
C HIS A 149 8.60 2.65 40.04
N LEU A 150 7.68 3.44 39.48
CA LEU A 150 7.54 3.68 38.04
C LEU A 150 8.42 4.86 37.61
N ASP A 151 9.46 4.56 36.83
CA ASP A 151 10.32 5.55 36.21
C ASP A 151 10.19 5.46 34.68
N VAL A 152 9.40 6.37 34.12
CA VAL A 152 9.11 6.41 32.67
C VAL A 152 10.34 6.81 31.87
N GLU A 153 11.16 7.74 32.37
CA GLU A 153 12.34 8.26 31.66
C GLU A 153 13.44 7.21 31.58
N ARG A 154 13.69 6.48 32.68
CA ARG A 154 14.64 5.36 32.70
C ARG A 154 14.07 4.08 32.12
N GLY A 155 12.77 4.03 31.86
CA GLY A 155 12.09 2.86 31.33
C GLY A 155 12.08 1.67 32.30
N THR A 156 11.90 1.93 33.60
CA THR A 156 11.92 0.89 34.64
C THR A 156 10.68 0.87 35.54
N TYR A 157 10.33 -0.32 36.04
CA TYR A 157 9.38 -0.51 37.12
C TYR A 157 9.99 -1.43 38.18
N LYS A 158 9.96 -1.01 39.45
CA LYS A 158 10.57 -1.73 40.58
C LYS A 158 12.06 -2.07 40.34
N GLY A 159 12.77 -1.20 39.62
CA GLY A 159 14.21 -1.34 39.33
C GLY A 159 14.55 -2.29 38.16
N MET A 160 13.54 -2.85 37.49
CA MET A 160 13.69 -3.74 36.32
C MET A 160 13.16 -3.05 35.06
N SER A 161 13.56 -3.50 33.87
CA SER A 161 13.05 -2.92 32.61
C SER A 161 11.53 -3.07 32.52
N LEU A 162 10.86 -2.05 31.97
CA LEU A 162 9.40 -2.04 31.83
C LEU A 162 8.88 -3.30 31.14
N ASN A 163 9.47 -3.67 30.00
CA ASN A 163 9.05 -4.84 29.23
C ASN A 163 9.16 -6.16 30.01
N ALA A 164 10.14 -6.27 30.92
CA ALA A 164 10.27 -7.46 31.76
C ALA A 164 9.21 -7.53 32.87
N HIS A 165 8.61 -6.40 33.29
CA HIS A 165 7.73 -6.30 34.45
C HIS A 165 6.33 -5.71 34.15
N VAL A 166 5.91 -5.65 32.89
CA VAL A 166 4.58 -5.12 32.51
C VAL A 166 3.44 -5.85 33.20
N GLY A 167 3.59 -7.16 33.42
CA GLY A 167 2.56 -7.96 34.06
C GLY A 167 2.36 -7.60 35.53
N GLU A 168 3.44 -7.30 36.25
CA GLU A 168 3.37 -6.86 37.65
C GLU A 168 2.83 -5.43 37.77
N LEU A 169 3.22 -4.54 36.86
CA LEU A 169 2.64 -3.19 36.77
C LEU A 169 1.12 -3.25 36.58
N LEU A 170 0.62 -4.15 35.72
CA LEU A 170 -0.82 -4.33 35.51
C LEU A 170 -1.54 -4.91 36.72
N ASP A 171 -0.96 -5.90 37.40
CA ASP A 171 -1.51 -6.46 38.64
C ASP A 171 -1.64 -5.37 39.72
N ASP A 172 -0.59 -4.55 39.89
CA ASP A 172 -0.60 -3.44 40.85
C ASP A 172 -1.63 -2.36 40.48
N LEU A 173 -1.76 -2.01 39.19
CA LEU A 173 -2.77 -1.08 38.70
C LEU A 173 -4.19 -1.59 38.94
N ALA A 174 -4.44 -2.88 38.68
CA ALA A 174 -5.74 -3.49 38.93
C ALA A 174 -6.08 -3.49 40.42
N MET A 175 -5.11 -3.75 41.30
CA MET A 175 -5.27 -3.61 42.76
C MET A 175 -5.56 -2.17 43.18
N ALA A 176 -4.91 -1.18 42.54
CA ALA A 176 -5.17 0.23 42.79
C ALA A 176 -6.60 0.63 42.38
N ALA A 177 -7.11 0.11 41.25
CA ALA A 177 -8.49 0.30 40.83
C ALA A 177 -9.49 -0.37 41.79
N GLN A 178 -9.22 -1.60 42.24
CA GLN A 178 -10.05 -2.29 43.23
C GLN A 178 -10.14 -1.53 44.57
N ALA A 179 -9.04 -0.92 45.01
CA ALA A 179 -9.03 -0.07 46.19
C ALA A 179 -9.89 1.21 46.05
N GLN A 180 -10.39 1.53 44.85
CA GLN A 180 -11.32 2.63 44.58
C GLN A 180 -12.75 2.14 44.29
N GLY A 181 -13.05 0.86 44.50
CA GLY A 181 -14.40 0.29 44.35
C GLY A 181 -14.73 -0.27 42.97
N PHE A 182 -13.76 -0.33 42.05
CA PHE A 182 -13.92 -1.05 40.79
C PHE A 182 -13.76 -2.56 40.99
N GLY A 183 -14.50 -3.39 40.25
CA GLY A 183 -14.30 -4.84 40.19
C GLY A 183 -12.95 -5.25 39.55
N GLY A 184 -12.35 -4.38 38.72
CA GLY A 184 -11.06 -4.64 38.09
C GLY A 184 -10.70 -3.61 37.02
N LEU A 185 -9.84 -4.01 36.09
CA LEU A 185 -9.29 -3.23 34.99
C LEU A 185 -9.74 -3.81 33.63
N VAL A 186 -9.93 -2.93 32.65
CA VAL A 186 -9.96 -3.29 31.22
C VAL A 186 -8.89 -2.50 30.49
N LEU A 187 -8.00 -3.20 29.81
CA LEU A 187 -6.96 -2.66 28.94
C LEU A 187 -7.38 -2.82 27.48
N LEU A 188 -7.57 -1.71 26.79
CA LEU A 188 -7.78 -1.66 25.36
C LEU A 188 -6.46 -1.29 24.68
N ILE A 189 -6.07 -2.04 23.64
CA ILE A 189 -4.85 -1.76 22.87
C ILE A 189 -5.27 -1.59 21.41
N ASP A 190 -5.29 -0.34 20.93
CA ASP A 190 -5.52 -0.03 19.52
C ASP A 190 -4.23 -0.15 18.71
N GLU A 191 -4.36 -0.49 17.42
CA GLU A 191 -3.26 -0.60 16.47
C GLU A 191 -2.04 -1.40 16.99
N VAL A 192 -2.27 -2.58 17.58
CA VAL A 192 -1.20 -3.43 18.16
C VAL A 192 -0.07 -3.71 17.18
N GLY A 193 -0.38 -3.74 15.86
CA GLY A 193 0.60 -3.91 14.80
C GLY A 193 1.78 -2.93 14.85
N LYS A 194 1.58 -1.68 15.30
CA LYS A 194 2.68 -0.70 15.43
C LYS A 194 3.68 -1.06 16.53
N PHE A 195 3.20 -1.62 17.64
CA PHE A 195 4.09 -2.14 18.69
C PHE A 195 4.87 -3.37 18.20
N VAL A 196 4.27 -4.18 17.33
CA VAL A 196 4.93 -5.33 16.69
C VAL A 196 5.99 -4.86 15.68
N GLU A 197 5.69 -3.86 14.87
CA GLU A 197 6.67 -3.22 13.97
C GLU A 197 7.86 -2.65 14.75
N HIS A 198 7.60 -2.03 15.90
CA HIS A 198 8.67 -1.57 16.78
C HIS A 198 9.51 -2.74 17.33
N ALA A 199 8.85 -3.78 17.82
CA ALA A 199 9.51 -4.99 18.33
C ALA A 199 10.38 -5.68 17.27
N ALA A 200 9.93 -5.63 16.01
CA ALA A 200 10.66 -6.15 14.87
C ALA A 200 11.98 -5.40 14.59
N LEU A 201 11.97 -4.09 14.79
CA LEU A 201 13.16 -3.26 14.63
C LEU A 201 14.09 -3.33 15.85
N HIS A 202 13.59 -3.75 17.01
CA HIS A 202 14.32 -3.76 18.29
C HIS A 202 14.09 -5.05 19.10
N PRO A 203 14.46 -6.24 18.57
CA PRO A 203 14.15 -7.52 19.19
C PRO A 203 14.69 -7.65 20.62
N ASP A 204 15.85 -7.06 20.91
CA ASP A 204 16.53 -7.13 22.22
C ASP A 204 15.81 -6.36 23.34
N GLN A 205 14.82 -5.53 23.01
CA GLN A 205 14.08 -4.73 24.00
C GLN A 205 12.95 -5.52 24.70
N GLY A 206 12.54 -6.69 24.18
CA GLY A 206 11.60 -7.58 24.85
C GLY A 206 10.12 -7.19 24.75
N ASP A 207 9.72 -6.40 23.74
CA ASP A 207 8.31 -5.99 23.53
C ASP A 207 7.36 -7.19 23.30
N LEU A 208 7.81 -8.24 22.62
CA LEU A 208 7.00 -9.46 22.43
C LEU A 208 6.74 -10.19 23.74
N ILE A 209 7.74 -10.22 24.63
CA ILE A 209 7.62 -10.79 25.97
C ILE A 209 6.62 -9.98 26.80
N ALA A 210 6.64 -8.65 26.68
CA ALA A 210 5.67 -7.79 27.34
C ALA A 210 4.23 -8.10 26.89
N LEU A 211 3.99 -8.23 25.59
CA LEU A 211 2.67 -8.63 25.05
C LEU A 211 2.22 -10.00 25.54
N GLN A 212 3.14 -10.96 25.64
CA GLN A 212 2.86 -12.27 26.23
C GLN A 212 2.44 -12.16 27.69
N GLN A 213 3.17 -11.40 28.50
CA GLN A 213 2.84 -11.19 29.91
C GLN A 213 1.46 -10.55 30.08
N ILE A 214 1.12 -9.57 29.24
CA ILE A 214 -0.20 -8.91 29.26
C ILE A 214 -1.32 -9.95 29.06
N ALA A 215 -1.19 -10.81 28.04
CA ALA A 215 -2.19 -11.85 27.77
C ALA A 215 -2.30 -12.87 28.91
N GLU A 216 -1.15 -13.35 29.42
CA GLU A 216 -1.10 -14.36 30.47
C GLU A 216 -1.66 -13.84 31.80
N ARG A 217 -1.47 -12.55 32.12
CA ARG A 217 -2.03 -11.93 33.34
C ARG A 217 -3.54 -11.80 33.27
N ALA A 218 -4.09 -11.51 32.09
CA ALA A 218 -5.53 -11.45 31.89
C ALA A 218 -6.17 -12.84 31.97
N SER A 219 -5.48 -13.89 31.49
CA SER A 219 -6.04 -15.25 31.39
C SER A 219 -5.79 -16.16 32.60
N LYS A 220 -5.55 -15.61 33.80
CA LYS A 220 -5.32 -16.39 35.02
C LYS A 220 -6.62 -16.96 35.60
N ALA A 221 -6.66 -18.27 35.82
CA ALA A 221 -7.79 -18.92 36.47
C ALA A 221 -8.02 -18.37 37.90
N GLY A 222 -9.26 -17.98 38.19
CA GLY A 222 -9.64 -17.43 39.50
C GLY A 222 -9.20 -16.00 39.78
N ASP A 223 -8.50 -15.34 38.84
CA ASP A 223 -8.15 -13.92 38.93
C ASP A 223 -8.91 -13.14 37.86
N ASP A 224 -9.91 -12.39 38.31
CA ASP A 224 -10.85 -11.71 37.45
C ASP A 224 -10.49 -10.22 37.25
N LYS A 225 -9.33 -9.79 37.74
CA LYS A 225 -8.95 -8.38 37.90
C LYS A 225 -8.58 -7.69 36.60
N LEU A 226 -8.10 -8.41 35.59
CA LEU A 226 -7.62 -7.82 34.34
C LEU A 226 -8.39 -8.39 33.15
N MET A 227 -8.71 -7.51 32.22
CA MET A 227 -9.31 -7.84 30.94
C MET A 227 -8.53 -7.13 29.84
N VAL A 228 -8.26 -7.79 28.71
CA VAL A 228 -7.48 -7.20 27.62
C VAL A 228 -8.20 -7.38 26.30
N VAL A 229 -8.33 -6.30 25.53
CA VAL A 229 -8.83 -6.33 24.15
C VAL A 229 -7.82 -5.62 23.26
N ALA A 230 -7.12 -6.39 22.45
CA ALA A 230 -6.22 -5.91 21.41
C ALA A 230 -6.98 -5.74 20.08
N MET A 231 -6.72 -4.67 19.33
CA MET A 231 -7.37 -4.40 18.04
C MET A 231 -6.34 -4.39 16.92
N LEU A 232 -6.67 -5.10 15.83
CA LEU A 232 -5.78 -5.32 14.69
C LEU A 232 -6.50 -5.13 13.36
N HIS A 233 -5.76 -4.67 12.36
CA HIS A 233 -6.35 -4.38 11.05
C HIS A 233 -6.44 -5.58 10.11
N GLN A 234 -5.59 -6.59 10.33
CA GLN A 234 -5.50 -7.80 9.52
C GLN A 234 -5.00 -8.93 10.41
N HIS A 235 -5.13 -10.17 9.93
CA HIS A 235 -4.47 -11.30 10.56
C HIS A 235 -2.96 -11.06 10.61
N PHE A 236 -2.34 -11.53 11.69
CA PHE A 236 -0.98 -11.18 12.08
C PHE A 236 0.11 -11.49 11.05
N ALA A 237 -0.10 -12.51 10.21
CA ALA A 237 0.89 -12.94 9.21
C ALA A 237 1.31 -11.83 8.24
N SER A 238 0.43 -10.84 7.99
CA SER A 238 0.70 -9.74 7.06
C SER A 238 1.67 -8.68 7.60
N TYR A 239 1.84 -8.55 8.92
CA TYR A 239 2.78 -7.60 9.53
C TYR A 239 4.21 -8.15 9.63
N ALA A 240 4.36 -9.48 9.59
CA ALA A 240 5.65 -10.16 9.62
C ALA A 240 6.25 -10.39 8.23
N ALA A 241 5.53 -10.04 7.15
CA ALA A 241 6.00 -10.13 5.78
C ALA A 241 7.10 -9.09 5.53
N GLY A 242 8.35 -9.48 5.78
CA GLY A 242 9.52 -8.61 5.67
C GLY A 242 10.46 -8.68 6.86
N VAL A 243 10.03 -9.29 7.97
CA VAL A 243 10.84 -9.48 9.17
C VAL A 243 11.15 -10.97 9.28
N GLY A 244 12.44 -11.33 9.39
CA GLY A 244 12.92 -12.71 9.25
C GLY A 244 12.10 -13.78 10.01
N ARG A 245 12.08 -15.03 9.49
CA ARG A 245 11.20 -16.13 9.95
C ARG A 245 11.15 -16.32 11.47
N ALA A 246 12.26 -16.13 12.18
CA ALA A 246 12.34 -16.32 13.63
C ALA A 246 11.38 -15.41 14.41
N LEU A 247 11.24 -14.14 14.02
CA LEU A 247 10.34 -13.21 14.69
C LEU A 247 8.86 -13.54 14.41
N ASN A 248 8.56 -14.03 13.20
CA ASN A 248 7.22 -14.46 12.84
C ASN A 248 6.74 -15.62 13.74
N ASP A 249 7.62 -16.58 14.02
CA ASP A 249 7.30 -17.73 14.88
C ASP A 249 7.12 -17.33 16.36
N GLU A 250 7.96 -16.45 16.90
CA GLU A 250 7.78 -15.90 18.25
C GLU A 250 6.47 -15.15 18.38
N TRP A 251 6.13 -14.34 17.38
CA TRP A 251 4.89 -13.61 17.38
C TRP A 251 3.66 -14.51 17.25
N HIS A 252 3.70 -15.55 16.43
CA HIS A 252 2.60 -16.50 16.34
C HIS A 252 2.30 -17.16 17.69
N LYS A 253 3.32 -17.43 18.51
CA LYS A 253 3.16 -17.93 19.89
C LYS A 253 2.48 -16.91 20.79
N VAL A 254 2.80 -15.62 20.68
CA VAL A 254 2.15 -14.57 21.49
C VAL A 254 0.70 -14.37 21.04
N ALA A 255 0.46 -14.28 19.73
CA ALA A 255 -0.85 -14.04 19.15
C ALA A 255 -1.88 -15.16 19.43
N SER A 256 -1.43 -16.41 19.65
CA SER A 256 -2.31 -17.53 20.00
C SER A 256 -2.83 -17.49 21.44
N ARG A 257 -2.27 -16.64 22.31
CA ARG A 257 -2.75 -16.42 23.70
C ARG A 257 -3.96 -15.49 23.77
N PHE A 258 -4.23 -14.77 22.69
CA PHE A 258 -5.44 -13.96 22.53
C PHE A 258 -6.48 -14.75 21.75
N GLU A 259 -7.68 -14.84 22.29
CA GLU A 259 -8.82 -15.44 21.60
C GLU A 259 -9.28 -14.52 20.46
N GLU A 260 -9.45 -15.07 19.27
CA GLU A 260 -9.76 -14.28 18.07
C GLU A 260 -11.26 -14.00 17.95
N ILE A 261 -11.60 -12.73 17.76
CA ILE A 261 -12.94 -12.27 17.44
C ILE A 261 -12.88 -11.60 16.05
N PRO A 262 -13.43 -12.24 14.99
CA PRO A 262 -13.46 -11.64 13.67
C PRO A 262 -14.42 -10.44 13.67
N PHE A 263 -13.95 -9.32 13.10
CA PHE A 263 -14.65 -8.04 13.08
C PHE A 263 -14.71 -7.46 11.66
N ASP A 264 -15.24 -8.27 10.74
CA ASP A 264 -15.48 -7.88 9.35
C ASP A 264 -16.94 -7.49 9.16
N GLU A 265 -17.23 -6.20 8.99
CA GLU A 265 -18.61 -5.71 8.96
C GLU A 265 -19.38 -6.19 7.72
N PRO A 266 -20.70 -6.38 7.77
CA PRO A 266 -21.50 -6.75 6.61
C PRO A 266 -21.54 -5.62 5.55
N ILE A 267 -21.95 -5.94 4.33
CA ILE A 267 -22.01 -4.98 3.22
C ILE A 267 -23.18 -4.02 3.40
N GLU A 268 -24.28 -4.49 3.98
CA GLU A 268 -25.51 -3.73 4.20
C GLU A 268 -25.31 -2.54 5.14
N ARG A 269 -24.29 -2.60 6.01
CA ARG A 269 -23.85 -1.44 6.81
C ARG A 269 -23.59 -0.20 5.94
N TYR A 270 -23.08 -0.40 4.73
CA TYR A 270 -22.76 0.67 3.79
C TYR A 270 -24.02 1.27 3.16
N ALA A 271 -25.10 0.50 3.02
CA ALA A 271 -26.41 1.04 2.65
C ALA A 271 -26.93 1.98 3.75
N HIS A 272 -26.79 1.62 5.03
CA HIS A 272 -27.12 2.53 6.14
C HIS A 272 -26.28 3.81 6.10
N PHE A 273 -24.97 3.71 5.86
CA PHE A 273 -24.12 4.90 5.70
C PHE A 273 -24.56 5.78 4.53
N ALA A 274 -24.91 5.17 3.40
CA ALA A 274 -25.42 5.90 2.24
C ALA A 274 -26.74 6.60 2.55
N SER A 275 -27.72 5.91 3.16
CA SER A 275 -29.01 6.50 3.54
C SER A 275 -28.84 7.74 4.42
N HIS A 276 -27.97 7.65 5.45
CA HIS A 276 -27.68 8.78 6.32
C HIS A 276 -26.92 9.91 5.62
N ALA A 277 -25.98 9.59 4.72
CA ALA A 277 -25.15 10.60 4.05
C ALA A 277 -25.88 11.32 2.92
N LEU A 278 -26.74 10.62 2.18
CA LEU A 278 -27.54 11.21 1.10
C LEU A 278 -28.57 12.20 1.65
N GLY A 279 -29.23 11.82 2.75
CA GLY A 279 -30.28 12.60 3.40
C GLY A 279 -31.33 13.07 2.39
N VAL A 280 -31.93 12.09 1.69
CA VAL A 280 -32.92 12.31 0.63
C VAL A 280 -34.12 13.08 1.19
N LYS A 281 -34.44 14.23 0.56
CA LYS A 281 -35.51 15.13 1.02
C LYS A 281 -36.90 14.52 0.77
N PRO A 282 -37.92 14.90 1.57
CA PRO A 282 -39.30 14.46 1.39
C PRO A 282 -39.83 14.58 -0.05
N ARG A 283 -39.43 15.65 -0.78
CA ARG A 283 -39.84 15.87 -2.18
C ARG A 283 -39.53 14.70 -3.12
N LEU A 284 -38.39 14.03 -2.93
CA LEU A 284 -38.02 12.84 -3.71
C LEU A 284 -38.63 11.59 -3.09
N LEU A 285 -38.59 11.51 -1.76
CA LEU A 285 -39.20 10.41 -1.04
C LEU A 285 -40.69 10.31 -1.27
N GLU A 286 -41.42 11.34 -1.68
CA GLU A 286 -42.88 11.35 -1.93
C GLU A 286 -43.26 11.08 -3.39
N LYS A 287 -42.27 11.02 -4.29
CA LYS A 287 -42.49 10.75 -5.70
C LYS A 287 -42.80 9.27 -5.94
N GLY A 288 -44.05 8.96 -6.32
CA GLY A 288 -44.54 7.57 -6.40
C GLY A 288 -43.79 6.70 -7.40
N ASP A 289 -43.52 7.23 -8.59
CA ASP A 289 -42.72 6.56 -9.63
C ASP A 289 -41.32 6.18 -9.15
N LEU A 290 -40.66 7.07 -8.40
CA LEU A 290 -39.34 6.82 -7.83
C LEU A 290 -39.39 5.78 -6.71
N ARG A 291 -40.40 5.84 -5.84
CA ARG A 291 -40.61 4.83 -4.78
C ARG A 291 -40.76 3.44 -5.39
N ASP A 292 -41.64 3.31 -6.39
CA ASP A 292 -41.94 2.03 -7.03
C ASP A 292 -40.71 1.50 -7.77
N ALA A 293 -39.98 2.36 -8.48
CA ALA A 293 -38.72 2.00 -9.11
C ALA A 293 -37.67 1.53 -8.09
N ALA A 294 -37.49 2.25 -6.98
CA ALA A 294 -36.56 1.89 -5.92
C ALA A 294 -36.95 0.55 -5.26
N GLN A 295 -38.24 0.33 -5.00
CA GLN A 295 -38.75 -0.89 -4.39
C GLN A 295 -38.50 -2.10 -5.28
N ASN A 296 -38.79 -1.99 -6.58
CA ASN A 296 -38.51 -3.04 -7.54
C ASN A 296 -37.00 -3.32 -7.64
N LEU A 297 -36.18 -2.26 -7.74
CA LEU A 297 -34.75 -2.39 -7.91
C LEU A 297 -34.05 -3.07 -6.72
N TYR A 298 -34.38 -2.64 -5.49
CA TYR A 298 -33.83 -3.25 -4.28
C TYR A 298 -34.46 -4.61 -3.96
N GLY A 299 -35.73 -4.82 -4.32
CA GLY A 299 -36.38 -6.14 -4.27
C GLY A 299 -35.64 -7.17 -5.12
N THR A 300 -35.35 -6.85 -6.38
CA THR A 300 -34.53 -7.70 -7.25
C THR A 300 -33.13 -7.94 -6.69
N ALA A 301 -32.50 -6.95 -6.06
CA ALA A 301 -31.19 -7.13 -5.42
C ALA A 301 -31.23 -8.13 -4.25
N LEU A 302 -32.32 -8.14 -3.46
CA LEU A 302 -32.53 -9.11 -2.38
C LEU A 302 -32.78 -10.51 -2.94
N GLU A 303 -33.57 -10.63 -4.02
CA GLU A 303 -33.83 -11.92 -4.71
C GLU A 303 -32.56 -12.53 -5.30
N LEU A 304 -31.72 -11.69 -5.92
CA LEU A 304 -30.41 -12.09 -6.46
C LEU A 304 -29.37 -12.34 -5.35
N GLY A 305 -29.66 -11.97 -4.10
CA GLY A 305 -28.73 -12.11 -2.97
C GLY A 305 -27.54 -11.16 -3.01
N VAL A 306 -27.64 -10.06 -3.77
CA VAL A 306 -26.63 -8.97 -3.82
C VAL A 306 -26.56 -8.23 -2.48
N LEU A 307 -27.72 -8.06 -1.84
CA LEU A 307 -27.89 -7.51 -0.48
C LEU A 307 -28.77 -8.47 0.33
N ARG A 308 -28.69 -8.42 1.67
CA ARG A 308 -29.42 -9.31 2.58
C ARG A 308 -30.02 -8.56 3.76
N ALA A 309 -31.31 -8.73 4.01
CA ALA A 309 -32.00 -8.13 5.15
C ALA A 309 -31.83 -8.95 6.45
N MET A 310 -30.60 -9.02 6.98
CA MET A 310 -30.24 -9.89 8.11
C MET A 310 -30.74 -9.36 9.47
N THR A 311 -30.83 -8.04 9.63
CA THR A 311 -31.28 -7.39 10.86
C THR A 311 -32.65 -6.72 10.70
N THR A 312 -33.26 -6.36 11.83
CA THR A 312 -34.49 -5.53 11.84
C THR A 312 -34.25 -4.14 11.24
N ALA A 313 -33.03 -3.59 11.40
CA ALA A 313 -32.66 -2.32 10.79
C ALA A 313 -32.54 -2.43 9.26
N ASP A 314 -31.97 -3.53 8.76
CA ASP A 314 -31.85 -3.76 7.31
C ASP A 314 -33.23 -3.92 6.67
N LYS A 315 -34.12 -4.68 7.31
CA LYS A 315 -35.51 -4.82 6.84
C LYS A 315 -36.20 -3.45 6.76
N ALA A 316 -36.11 -2.65 7.81
CA ALA A 316 -36.70 -1.30 7.83
C ALA A 316 -36.11 -0.38 6.74
N LEU A 317 -34.81 -0.49 6.44
CA LEU A 317 -34.16 0.26 5.37
C LEU A 317 -34.68 -0.17 3.99
N PHE A 318 -34.74 -1.48 3.74
CA PHE A 318 -35.14 -2.05 2.44
C PHE A 318 -36.67 -2.07 2.22
N ASP A 319 -37.47 -1.83 3.26
CA ASP A 319 -38.90 -1.49 3.14
C ASP A 319 -39.11 -0.05 2.62
N GLN A 320 -38.08 0.81 2.66
CA GLN A 320 -38.12 2.20 2.18
C GLN A 320 -36.86 2.58 1.37
N PRO A 321 -36.54 1.86 0.29
CA PRO A 321 -35.25 1.98 -0.40
C PRO A 321 -35.08 3.29 -1.18
N ALA A 322 -36.15 4.08 -1.35
CA ALA A 322 -36.08 5.41 -1.97
C ALA A 322 -35.11 6.36 -1.23
N CYS A 323 -34.83 6.13 0.06
CA CYS A 323 -33.82 6.87 0.81
C CYS A 323 -32.37 6.60 0.37
N LEU A 324 -32.15 5.62 -0.51
CA LEU A 324 -30.84 5.31 -1.11
C LEU A 324 -30.67 5.89 -2.51
N TYR A 325 -31.68 6.59 -3.05
CA TYR A 325 -31.55 7.26 -4.35
C TYR A 325 -30.43 8.31 -4.31
N PRO A 326 -29.52 8.35 -5.31
CA PRO A 326 -29.59 7.67 -6.61
C PRO A 326 -28.71 6.42 -6.74
N LEU A 327 -28.37 5.73 -5.66
CA LEU A 327 -27.42 4.61 -5.71
C LEU A 327 -28.09 3.30 -6.10
N HIS A 328 -27.61 2.69 -7.20
CA HIS A 328 -28.01 1.34 -7.58
C HIS A 328 -27.50 0.32 -6.53
N PRO A 329 -28.26 -0.73 -6.17
CA PRO A 329 -27.85 -1.69 -5.15
C PRO A 329 -26.52 -2.40 -5.45
N LEU A 330 -26.26 -2.78 -6.70
CA LEU A 330 -24.94 -3.30 -7.11
C LEU A 330 -23.82 -2.28 -6.92
N SER A 331 -24.07 -0.97 -7.09
CA SER A 331 -23.06 0.06 -6.86
C SER A 331 -22.76 0.21 -5.38
N VAL A 332 -23.78 0.23 -4.51
CA VAL A 332 -23.60 0.24 -3.05
C VAL A 332 -22.79 -0.97 -2.60
N ALA A 333 -23.20 -2.17 -3.04
CA ALA A 333 -22.53 -3.41 -2.68
C ALA A 333 -21.08 -3.48 -3.19
N SER A 334 -20.86 -3.08 -4.45
CA SER A 334 -19.52 -3.09 -5.06
C SER A 334 -18.59 -2.09 -4.39
N LEU A 335 -19.05 -0.87 -4.12
CA LEU A 335 -18.26 0.15 -3.43
C LEU A 335 -17.98 -0.22 -1.97
N ALA A 336 -18.90 -0.93 -1.30
CA ALA A 336 -18.64 -1.46 0.04
C ALA A 336 -17.49 -2.48 0.02
N VAL A 337 -17.52 -3.46 -0.89
CA VAL A 337 -16.45 -4.45 -1.05
C VAL A 337 -15.14 -3.78 -1.45
N VAL A 338 -15.18 -2.91 -2.46
CA VAL A 338 -13.98 -2.21 -2.95
C VAL A 338 -13.36 -1.36 -1.85
N SER A 339 -14.17 -0.66 -1.06
CA SER A 339 -13.69 0.14 0.05
C SER A 339 -13.04 -0.71 1.14
N LYS A 340 -13.57 -1.91 1.45
CA LYS A 340 -12.98 -2.83 2.44
C LYS A 340 -11.68 -3.45 1.95
N ARG A 341 -11.65 -3.92 0.71
CA ARG A 341 -10.56 -4.74 0.18
C ARG A 341 -9.41 -3.91 -0.38
N TYR A 342 -9.74 -2.88 -1.16
CA TYR A 342 -8.78 -2.05 -1.90
C TYR A 342 -8.67 -0.62 -1.36
N GLY A 343 -9.39 -0.29 -0.27
CA GLY A 343 -9.40 1.02 0.36
C GLY A 343 -9.19 0.98 1.89
N GLN A 344 -9.71 1.98 2.59
CA GLN A 344 -9.69 2.12 4.05
C GLN A 344 -11.10 1.95 4.66
N SER A 345 -11.85 0.95 4.17
CA SER A 345 -13.21 0.60 4.60
C SER A 345 -14.15 1.82 4.62
N GLU A 346 -14.77 2.13 5.74
CA GLU A 346 -15.75 3.21 5.87
C GLU A 346 -15.21 4.57 5.41
N ARG A 347 -13.94 4.90 5.67
CA ARG A 347 -13.34 6.18 5.27
C ARG A 347 -13.39 6.37 3.75
N SER A 348 -13.02 5.31 3.03
CA SER A 348 -13.02 5.26 1.57
C SER A 348 -14.42 5.42 0.99
N PHE A 349 -15.42 4.75 1.58
CA PHE A 349 -16.79 4.86 1.12
C PHE A 349 -17.40 6.24 1.40
N HIS A 350 -17.10 6.82 2.57
CA HIS A 350 -17.49 8.19 2.89
C HIS A 350 -16.82 9.22 1.97
N ALA A 351 -15.58 8.96 1.52
CA ALA A 351 -14.91 9.78 0.52
C ALA A 351 -15.63 9.69 -0.83
N PHE A 352 -16.09 8.51 -1.26
CA PHE A 352 -16.92 8.39 -2.47
C PHE A 352 -18.23 9.20 -2.36
N LEU A 353 -18.96 9.05 -1.25
CA LEU A 353 -20.28 9.66 -1.08
C LEU A 353 -20.25 11.19 -1.08
N ARG A 354 -19.14 11.80 -0.65
CA ARG A 354 -19.02 13.26 -0.41
C ARG A 354 -17.88 13.92 -1.15
N GLY A 355 -16.99 13.15 -1.76
CA GLY A 355 -15.83 13.64 -2.45
C GLY A 355 -16.23 14.39 -3.70
N HIS A 356 -15.54 15.49 -3.97
CA HIS A 356 -15.68 16.27 -5.20
C HIS A 356 -14.75 15.75 -6.31
N GLU A 357 -14.45 14.45 -6.27
CA GLU A 357 -13.63 13.79 -7.29
C GLU A 357 -14.42 13.67 -8.61
N PRO A 358 -13.79 13.86 -9.78
CA PRO A 358 -14.43 13.62 -11.06
C PRO A 358 -15.00 12.20 -11.13
N GLN A 359 -16.16 12.03 -11.77
CA GLN A 359 -16.86 10.74 -11.88
C GLN A 359 -17.36 10.15 -10.54
N GLY A 360 -17.19 10.86 -9.41
CA GLY A 360 -17.75 10.47 -8.12
C GLY A 360 -19.26 10.74 -8.00
N LEU A 361 -19.85 10.36 -6.86
CA LEU A 361 -21.29 10.54 -6.62
C LEU A 361 -21.70 12.02 -6.68
N VAL A 362 -20.92 12.89 -6.06
CA VAL A 362 -21.22 14.33 -6.02
C VAL A 362 -21.21 14.89 -7.45
N ASP A 363 -20.21 14.55 -8.26
CA ASP A 363 -20.14 14.96 -9.65
C ASP A 363 -21.36 14.47 -10.46
N PHE A 364 -21.78 13.21 -10.25
CA PHE A 364 -22.96 12.63 -10.88
C PHE A 364 -24.25 13.40 -10.55
N VAL A 365 -24.55 13.63 -9.27
CA VAL A 365 -25.83 14.25 -8.86
C VAL A 365 -25.97 15.72 -9.25
N HIS A 366 -24.87 16.40 -9.57
CA HIS A 366 -24.89 17.78 -10.08
C HIS A 366 -25.15 17.84 -11.60
N ARG A 367 -24.85 16.77 -12.34
CA ARG A 367 -24.96 16.72 -13.81
C ARG A 367 -26.26 16.13 -14.32
N ILE A 368 -26.98 15.42 -13.46
CA ILE A 368 -28.09 14.55 -13.84
C ILE A 368 -29.42 15.06 -13.25
N ASP A 369 -30.47 15.01 -14.07
CA ASP A 369 -31.83 15.40 -13.69
C ASP A 369 -32.54 14.25 -12.94
N VAL A 370 -33.51 14.59 -12.08
CA VAL A 370 -34.29 13.62 -11.32
C VAL A 370 -35.15 12.78 -12.26
N ASP A 371 -34.91 11.48 -12.26
CA ASP A 371 -35.65 10.49 -13.04
C ASP A 371 -35.68 9.13 -12.32
N ALA A 372 -36.77 8.37 -12.50
CA ALA A 372 -36.98 7.10 -11.79
C ALA A 372 -36.08 5.95 -12.28
N GLN A 373 -35.53 6.04 -13.50
CA GLN A 373 -34.65 5.05 -14.10
C GLN A 373 -33.16 5.41 -14.00
N THR A 374 -32.87 6.65 -13.59
CA THR A 374 -31.51 7.17 -13.53
C THR A 374 -30.86 6.92 -12.18
N TRP A 375 -29.89 6.01 -12.16
CA TRP A 375 -29.17 5.57 -10.97
C TRP A 375 -27.67 5.57 -11.23
N PHE A 376 -26.86 5.75 -10.19
CA PHE A 376 -25.40 5.55 -10.23
C PHE A 376 -25.11 4.05 -10.31
N ARG A 377 -24.69 3.55 -11.47
CA ARG A 377 -24.58 2.12 -11.83
C ARG A 377 -23.13 1.65 -11.90
N LEU A 378 -22.90 0.36 -12.18
CA LEU A 378 -21.54 -0.19 -12.24
C LEU A 378 -20.62 0.47 -13.29
N PRO A 379 -21.09 0.90 -14.47
CA PRO A 379 -20.26 1.69 -15.38
C PRO A 379 -19.76 3.00 -14.75
N ASP A 380 -20.56 3.64 -13.90
CA ASP A 380 -20.17 4.87 -13.18
C ASP A 380 -19.18 4.55 -12.06
N VAL A 381 -19.40 3.45 -11.33
CA VAL A 381 -18.43 2.92 -10.34
C VAL A 381 -17.08 2.68 -11.02
N PHE A 382 -17.05 2.03 -12.18
CA PHE A 382 -15.81 1.85 -12.93
C PHE A 382 -15.13 3.17 -13.23
N ASN A 383 -15.88 4.16 -13.75
CA ASN A 383 -15.32 5.46 -14.10
C ASN A 383 -14.72 6.16 -12.87
N TYR A 384 -15.40 6.11 -11.73
CA TYR A 384 -14.89 6.62 -10.46
C TYR A 384 -13.57 5.93 -10.06
N LEU A 385 -13.53 4.60 -10.12
CA LEU A 385 -12.34 3.83 -9.75
C LEU A 385 -11.17 4.07 -10.73
N ALA A 386 -11.47 4.24 -12.02
CA ALA A 386 -10.50 4.51 -13.07
C ALA A 386 -9.95 5.95 -13.04
N ALA A 387 -10.75 6.93 -12.59
CA ALA A 387 -10.44 8.36 -12.71
C ALA A 387 -9.49 8.92 -11.64
N GLY A 388 -9.10 8.13 -10.64
CA GLY A 388 -8.14 8.60 -9.63
C GLY A 388 -8.32 8.03 -8.23
N TYR A 389 -9.36 7.23 -7.98
CA TYR A 389 -9.46 6.49 -6.73
C TYR A 389 -8.37 5.40 -6.70
N GLY A 390 -7.27 5.67 -6.00
CA GLY A 390 -6.10 4.78 -5.93
C GLY A 390 -6.44 3.45 -5.26
N LEU A 391 -6.92 2.47 -6.05
CA LEU A 391 -7.10 1.09 -5.63
C LEU A 391 -5.78 0.54 -5.13
N ARG A 392 -5.76 0.08 -3.87
CA ARG A 392 -4.59 -0.54 -3.25
C ARG A 392 -4.73 -2.04 -3.34
N PHE A 393 -4.15 -2.62 -4.38
CA PHE A 393 -4.08 -4.06 -4.54
C PHE A 393 -3.07 -4.65 -3.56
N ARG A 394 -3.44 -5.77 -2.93
CA ARG A 394 -2.56 -6.53 -2.01
C ARG A 394 -1.89 -7.70 -2.70
N ASP A 395 -2.53 -8.23 -3.75
CA ASP A 395 -2.01 -9.30 -4.58
C ASP A 395 -1.84 -8.81 -6.03
N LEU A 396 -0.76 -9.22 -6.67
CA LEU A 396 -0.44 -8.84 -8.04
C LEU A 396 -1.45 -9.43 -9.05
N GLY A 397 -2.13 -10.53 -8.70
CA GLY A 397 -3.08 -11.19 -9.59
C GLY A 397 -4.32 -10.34 -9.85
N SER A 398 -4.93 -9.80 -8.80
CA SER A 398 -6.04 -8.86 -8.89
C SER A 398 -5.63 -7.54 -9.54
N GLU A 399 -4.43 -7.01 -9.23
CA GLU A 399 -3.91 -5.80 -9.90
C GLU A 399 -3.77 -6.02 -11.41
N ARG A 400 -3.17 -7.14 -11.80
CA ARG A 400 -2.96 -7.56 -13.18
C ARG A 400 -4.30 -7.67 -13.91
N ARG A 401 -5.29 -8.36 -13.33
CA ARG A 401 -6.63 -8.46 -13.93
C ARG A 401 -7.33 -7.11 -14.08
N TRP A 402 -7.21 -6.23 -13.10
CA TRP A 402 -7.74 -4.86 -13.20
C TRP A 402 -7.05 -4.05 -14.31
N ALA A 403 -5.73 -4.13 -14.42
CA ALA A 403 -4.98 -3.49 -15.50
C ALA A 403 -5.40 -4.03 -16.89
N PHE A 404 -5.75 -5.33 -16.98
CA PHE A 404 -6.29 -5.92 -18.20
C PHE A 404 -7.63 -5.31 -18.55
N ALA A 405 -8.54 -5.28 -17.57
CA ALA A 405 -9.87 -4.73 -17.74
C ALA A 405 -9.83 -3.26 -18.19
N MET A 406 -8.97 -2.44 -17.58
CA MET A 406 -8.74 -1.06 -17.98
C MET A 406 -8.30 -0.94 -19.44
N ALA A 407 -7.29 -1.71 -19.85
CA ALA A 407 -6.80 -1.69 -21.23
C ALA A 407 -7.83 -2.25 -22.24
N ALA A 408 -8.63 -3.24 -21.84
CA ALA A 408 -9.68 -3.80 -22.67
C ALA A 408 -10.83 -2.82 -22.87
N VAL A 409 -11.24 -2.11 -21.82
CA VAL A 409 -12.23 -1.03 -21.91
C VAL A 409 -11.74 0.05 -22.86
N GLU A 410 -10.50 0.54 -22.70
CA GLU A 410 -9.92 1.59 -23.55
C GLU A 410 -9.86 1.20 -25.04
N ARG A 411 -9.52 -0.05 -25.35
CA ARG A 411 -9.38 -0.52 -26.75
C ARG A 411 -10.69 -0.87 -27.44
N HIS A 412 -11.72 -1.23 -26.67
CA HIS A 412 -12.98 -1.77 -27.22
C HIS A 412 -14.20 -0.90 -26.91
N SER A 413 -13.98 0.33 -26.43
CA SER A 413 -15.04 1.29 -26.09
C SER A 413 -15.65 2.04 -27.27
N ASP A 414 -15.43 1.59 -28.52
CA ASP A 414 -15.98 2.22 -29.73
C ASP A 414 -17.52 2.27 -29.73
N HIS A 415 -18.17 1.29 -29.09
CA HIS A 415 -19.62 1.22 -28.95
C HIS A 415 -20.06 1.42 -27.48
N PRO A 416 -21.06 2.28 -27.18
CA PRO A 416 -21.45 2.60 -25.80
C PRO A 416 -21.84 1.38 -24.95
N ILE A 417 -22.60 0.44 -25.52
CA ILE A 417 -23.02 -0.79 -24.82
C ILE A 417 -21.80 -1.66 -24.50
N THR A 418 -20.85 -1.80 -25.44
CA THR A 418 -19.63 -2.59 -25.23
C THR A 418 -18.79 -2.02 -24.09
N ALA A 419 -18.64 -0.69 -24.04
CA ALA A 419 -17.98 -0.02 -22.93
C ALA A 419 -18.69 -0.29 -21.61
N GLN A 420 -20.02 -0.14 -21.55
CA GLN A 420 -20.81 -0.38 -20.33
C GLN A 420 -20.73 -1.84 -19.84
N VAL A 421 -20.79 -2.81 -20.74
CA VAL A 421 -20.63 -4.24 -20.42
C VAL A 421 -19.25 -4.53 -19.85
N LEU A 422 -18.17 -4.10 -20.53
CA LEU A 422 -16.80 -4.34 -20.07
C LEU A 422 -16.52 -3.67 -18.72
N LYS A 423 -17.01 -2.43 -18.51
CA LYS A 423 -16.90 -1.71 -17.24
C LYS A 423 -17.62 -2.43 -16.10
N SER A 424 -18.81 -2.98 -16.38
CA SER A 424 -19.59 -3.73 -15.38
C SER A 424 -18.89 -5.03 -15.01
N ILE A 425 -18.39 -5.80 -15.99
CA ILE A 425 -17.60 -7.02 -15.75
C ILE A 425 -16.34 -6.70 -14.94
N ALA A 426 -15.65 -5.59 -15.23
CA ALA A 426 -14.46 -5.16 -14.51
C ALA A 426 -14.72 -4.93 -13.01
N VAL A 427 -15.81 -4.23 -12.69
CA VAL A 427 -16.19 -4.01 -11.29
C VAL A 427 -16.67 -5.31 -10.64
N LEU A 428 -17.47 -6.12 -11.34
CA LEU A 428 -17.96 -7.39 -10.81
C LEU A 428 -16.81 -8.37 -10.51
N GLU A 429 -15.80 -8.48 -11.36
CA GLU A 429 -14.62 -9.33 -11.09
C GLU A 429 -13.85 -8.91 -9.85
N LEU A 430 -13.83 -7.61 -9.51
CA LEU A 430 -13.19 -7.14 -8.27
C LEU A 430 -13.94 -7.58 -7.01
N VAL A 431 -15.26 -7.84 -7.10
CA VAL A 431 -16.15 -8.00 -5.93
C VAL A 431 -16.89 -9.34 -5.88
N GLN A 432 -16.84 -10.14 -6.94
CA GLN A 432 -17.64 -11.37 -7.10
C GLN A 432 -17.46 -12.38 -5.96
N SER A 433 -16.24 -12.50 -5.41
CA SER A 433 -15.96 -13.42 -4.30
C SER A 433 -16.70 -13.03 -3.02
N ASP A 434 -16.74 -11.74 -2.73
CA ASP A 434 -17.29 -11.19 -1.50
C ASP A 434 -18.82 -11.04 -1.59
N LEU A 435 -19.34 -10.76 -2.79
CA LEU A 435 -20.79 -10.73 -3.05
C LEU A 435 -21.39 -12.13 -3.25
N ALA A 436 -20.57 -13.16 -3.45
CA ALA A 436 -21.00 -14.48 -3.90
C ALA A 436 -21.89 -14.42 -5.17
N GLN A 437 -21.54 -13.52 -6.09
CA GLN A 437 -22.27 -13.28 -7.34
C GLN A 437 -21.45 -13.77 -8.53
N GLU A 438 -22.04 -14.58 -9.40
CA GLU A 438 -21.42 -14.96 -10.67
C GLU A 438 -21.66 -13.88 -11.72
N VAL A 439 -20.66 -13.62 -12.58
CA VAL A 439 -20.76 -12.62 -13.65
C VAL A 439 -21.53 -13.20 -14.83
N THR A 440 -22.85 -13.25 -14.73
CA THR A 440 -23.74 -13.76 -15.77
C THR A 440 -24.36 -12.62 -16.59
N SER A 441 -24.93 -12.97 -17.75
CA SER A 441 -25.69 -11.99 -18.55
C SER A 441 -26.84 -11.34 -17.76
N SER A 442 -27.52 -12.09 -16.89
CA SER A 442 -28.61 -11.56 -16.07
C SER A 442 -28.12 -10.54 -15.03
N VAL A 443 -26.96 -10.78 -14.38
CA VAL A 443 -26.36 -9.83 -13.43
C VAL A 443 -25.86 -8.59 -14.17
N ILE A 444 -25.30 -8.74 -15.37
CA ILE A 444 -24.88 -7.61 -16.22
C ILE A 444 -26.10 -6.78 -16.65
N ALA A 445 -27.19 -7.43 -17.09
CA ALA A 445 -28.44 -6.74 -17.42
C ALA A 445 -29.00 -5.97 -16.23
N PHE A 446 -28.97 -6.57 -15.03
CA PHE A 446 -29.35 -5.88 -13.80
C PHE A 446 -28.45 -4.67 -13.51
N ALA A 447 -27.13 -4.78 -13.72
CA ALA A 447 -26.19 -3.67 -13.54
C ALA A 447 -26.46 -2.49 -14.47
N LEU A 448 -26.81 -2.76 -15.74
CA LEU A 448 -27.04 -1.73 -16.77
C LEU A 448 -28.44 -1.13 -16.72
N GLY A 449 -29.44 -1.88 -16.26
CA GLY A 449 -30.84 -1.46 -16.21
C GLY A 449 -31.61 -1.79 -17.49
N SER A 450 -32.92 -1.52 -17.46
CA SER A 450 -33.87 -1.92 -18.51
C SER A 450 -33.75 -1.15 -19.83
N GLU A 451 -32.96 -0.07 -19.87
CA GLU A 451 -32.71 0.70 -21.10
C GLU A 451 -31.94 -0.10 -22.16
N VAL A 452 -31.15 -1.09 -21.72
CA VAL A 452 -30.39 -1.96 -22.60
C VAL A 452 -31.10 -3.31 -22.69
N ALA A 453 -31.63 -3.64 -23.87
CA ALA A 453 -32.26 -4.93 -24.09
C ALA A 453 -31.29 -6.09 -23.85
N THR A 454 -31.72 -7.10 -23.09
CA THR A 454 -30.90 -8.29 -22.76
C THR A 454 -30.33 -8.99 -23.99
N SER A 455 -31.09 -9.05 -25.09
CA SER A 455 -30.59 -9.64 -26.35
C SER A 455 -29.36 -8.93 -26.90
N ARG A 456 -29.28 -7.60 -26.78
CA ARG A 456 -28.10 -6.82 -27.20
C ARG A 456 -26.91 -7.06 -26.29
N ILE A 457 -27.15 -7.28 -24.99
CA ILE A 457 -26.10 -7.65 -24.04
C ILE A 457 -25.53 -9.02 -24.40
N ASP A 458 -26.39 -10.00 -24.66
CA ASP A 458 -25.99 -11.35 -25.08
C ASP A 458 -25.19 -11.34 -26.39
N GLU A 459 -25.64 -10.59 -27.39
CA GLU A 459 -24.91 -10.39 -28.66
C GLU A 459 -23.52 -9.76 -28.43
N THR A 460 -23.45 -8.74 -27.57
CA THR A 460 -22.19 -8.06 -27.24
C THR A 460 -21.22 -9.00 -26.52
N LEU A 461 -21.72 -9.78 -25.56
CA LEU A 461 -20.94 -10.78 -24.83
C LEU A 461 -20.38 -11.85 -25.77
N ALA A 462 -21.21 -12.35 -26.70
CA ALA A 462 -20.79 -13.34 -27.69
C ALA A 462 -19.66 -12.79 -28.59
N GLN A 463 -19.80 -11.55 -29.09
CA GLN A 463 -18.75 -10.90 -29.90
C GLN A 463 -17.44 -10.70 -29.13
N LEU A 464 -17.51 -10.33 -27.85
CA LEU A 464 -16.33 -10.14 -27.00
C LEU A 464 -15.61 -11.48 -26.69
N VAL A 465 -16.37 -12.57 -26.57
CA VAL A 465 -15.81 -13.93 -26.43
C VAL A 465 -15.16 -14.38 -27.73
N GLU A 466 -15.80 -14.16 -28.88
CA GLU A 466 -15.25 -14.50 -30.20
C GLU A 466 -13.93 -13.76 -30.48
N ARG A 467 -13.83 -12.50 -30.06
CA ARG A 467 -12.62 -11.68 -30.16
C ARG A 467 -11.54 -12.04 -29.13
N GLY A 468 -11.80 -12.97 -28.21
CA GLY A 468 -10.87 -13.37 -27.16
C GLY A 468 -10.63 -12.30 -26.09
N VAL A 469 -11.53 -11.32 -25.94
CA VAL A 469 -11.47 -10.32 -24.85
C VAL A 469 -12.02 -10.92 -23.56
N LEU A 470 -13.09 -11.71 -23.69
CA LEU A 470 -13.73 -12.44 -22.60
C LEU A 470 -13.60 -13.95 -22.82
N ILE A 471 -13.72 -14.70 -21.73
CA ILE A 471 -13.83 -16.16 -21.71
C ILE A 471 -15.05 -16.58 -20.90
N HIS A 472 -15.53 -17.78 -21.18
CA HIS A 472 -16.48 -18.46 -20.32
C HIS A 472 -15.77 -19.21 -19.20
N ARG A 473 -16.16 -18.94 -17.95
CA ARG A 473 -15.82 -19.76 -16.78
C ARG A 473 -16.98 -20.71 -16.46
N ARG A 474 -16.73 -21.68 -15.57
CA ARG A 474 -17.68 -22.63 -14.94
C ARG A 474 -19.03 -22.82 -15.68
N ARG A 475 -19.28 -24.00 -16.26
CA ARG A 475 -20.57 -24.35 -16.90
C ARG A 475 -21.06 -23.38 -18.01
N LYS A 476 -20.17 -22.57 -18.61
CA LYS A 476 -20.42 -21.65 -19.75
C LYS A 476 -21.35 -20.45 -19.47
N THR A 477 -21.75 -20.20 -18.23
CA THR A 477 -22.68 -19.10 -17.89
C THR A 477 -21.98 -17.87 -17.32
N GLU A 478 -20.79 -18.04 -16.75
CA GLU A 478 -19.99 -16.97 -16.14
C GLU A 478 -19.02 -16.37 -17.17
N PHE A 479 -18.94 -15.05 -17.24
CA PHE A 479 -18.03 -14.30 -18.10
C PHE A 479 -16.86 -13.73 -17.29
N ALA A 480 -15.67 -13.74 -17.86
CA ALA A 480 -14.51 -13.11 -17.27
C ALA A 480 -13.55 -12.60 -18.35
N PHE A 481 -12.66 -11.67 -18.01
CA PHE A 481 -11.58 -11.25 -18.87
C PHE A 481 -10.64 -12.42 -19.18
N ALA A 482 -10.22 -12.47 -20.45
CA ALA A 482 -9.32 -13.49 -21.00
C ALA A 482 -7.87 -13.26 -20.58
N VAL A 483 -7.61 -13.12 -19.28
CA VAL A 483 -6.26 -12.99 -18.74
C VAL A 483 -5.60 -14.37 -18.75
N SER A 484 -4.44 -14.47 -19.38
CA SER A 484 -3.66 -15.70 -19.43
C SER A 484 -3.15 -16.08 -18.02
N ASP A 485 -3.49 -17.29 -17.59
CA ASP A 485 -2.93 -17.94 -16.41
C ASP A 485 -1.75 -18.86 -16.77
N ALA A 486 -1.24 -18.83 -18.01
CA ALA A 486 -0.13 -19.66 -18.46
C ALA A 486 1.17 -19.41 -17.68
N VAL A 487 1.33 -18.20 -17.15
CA VAL A 487 2.42 -17.83 -16.26
C VAL A 487 1.87 -17.12 -15.03
N ASN A 488 2.23 -17.68 -13.88
CA ASN A 488 1.98 -17.08 -12.58
C ASN A 488 3.07 -16.04 -12.30
N VAL A 489 2.77 -14.78 -12.64
CA VAL A 489 3.69 -13.64 -12.47
C VAL A 489 3.98 -13.41 -10.99
N GLU A 490 2.98 -13.66 -10.13
CA GLU A 490 3.05 -13.55 -8.68
C GLU A 490 4.15 -14.48 -8.14
N ALA A 491 4.15 -15.74 -8.56
CA ALA A 491 5.14 -16.74 -8.17
C ALA A 491 6.54 -16.42 -8.72
N LEU A 492 6.64 -15.81 -9.91
CA LEU A 492 7.92 -15.33 -10.45
C LEU A 492 8.48 -14.17 -9.62
N TYR A 493 7.63 -13.21 -9.28
CA TYR A 493 7.98 -12.09 -8.42
C TYR A 493 8.43 -12.59 -7.04
N GLU A 494 7.64 -13.44 -6.38
CA GLU A 494 7.99 -14.03 -5.08
C GLU A 494 9.30 -14.84 -5.14
N ARG A 495 9.53 -15.57 -6.23
CA ARG A 495 10.78 -16.34 -6.41
C ARG A 495 11.99 -15.40 -6.51
N ALA A 496 11.91 -14.35 -7.31
CA ALA A 496 12.98 -13.37 -7.46
C ALA A 496 13.23 -12.60 -6.14
N ALA A 497 12.17 -12.26 -5.41
CA ALA A 497 12.21 -11.59 -4.12
C ALA A 497 12.83 -12.41 -2.98
N ARG A 498 13.02 -13.74 -3.15
CA ARG A 498 13.70 -14.60 -2.15
C ARG A 498 15.21 -14.36 -2.07
N SER A 499 15.79 -13.67 -3.05
CA SER A 499 17.20 -13.29 -3.01
C SER A 499 17.46 -12.30 -1.86
N GLY A 500 18.66 -12.31 -1.29
CA GLY A 500 19.01 -11.39 -0.20
C GLY A 500 18.92 -9.93 -0.64
N GLU A 501 18.44 -9.03 0.24
CA GLU A 501 18.22 -7.61 -0.08
C GLU A 501 19.49 -6.95 -0.66
N SER A 502 20.65 -7.17 -0.03
CA SER A 502 21.93 -6.60 -0.49
C SER A 502 22.34 -7.07 -1.89
N ASP A 503 22.03 -8.32 -2.25
CA ASP A 503 22.28 -8.88 -3.59
C ASP A 503 21.34 -8.25 -4.62
N LEU A 504 20.05 -8.11 -4.28
CA LEU A 504 19.08 -7.42 -5.15
C LEU A 504 19.45 -5.96 -5.38
N ILE A 505 19.87 -5.23 -4.34
CA ILE A 505 20.35 -3.84 -4.46
C ILE A 505 21.57 -3.79 -5.41
N LEU A 506 22.59 -4.63 -5.17
CA LEU A 506 23.81 -4.64 -5.96
C LEU A 506 23.52 -4.98 -7.42
N ARG A 507 22.68 -5.99 -7.69
CA ARG A 507 22.27 -6.36 -9.06
C ARG A 507 21.55 -5.21 -9.76
N GLY A 508 20.63 -4.55 -9.08
CA GLY A 508 19.79 -3.49 -9.64
C GLY A 508 20.62 -2.29 -10.07
N ILE A 509 21.47 -1.80 -9.16
CA ILE A 509 22.31 -0.65 -9.45
C ILE A 509 23.42 -1.00 -10.45
N SER A 510 24.01 -2.19 -10.36
CA SER A 510 25.04 -2.62 -11.30
C SER A 510 24.46 -2.69 -12.70
N ARG A 511 23.25 -3.21 -12.86
CA ARG A 511 22.60 -3.30 -14.18
C ARG A 511 22.18 -1.95 -14.74
N LEU A 512 21.79 -1.01 -13.87
CA LEU A 512 21.49 0.37 -14.24
C LEU A 512 22.75 1.13 -14.70
N LEU A 513 23.85 1.01 -13.96
CA LEU A 513 25.04 1.84 -14.15
C LEU A 513 26.11 1.19 -15.06
N SER A 514 26.21 -0.13 -15.13
CA SER A 514 27.23 -0.85 -15.94
C SER A 514 27.16 -0.55 -17.42
N LYS A 515 25.97 -0.22 -17.96
CA LYS A 515 25.79 0.15 -19.37
C LYS A 515 26.00 1.63 -19.65
N ARG A 516 26.25 2.44 -18.61
CA ARG A 516 26.34 3.89 -18.73
C ARG A 516 27.80 4.32 -18.88
N LEU A 517 28.19 4.63 -20.10
CA LEU A 517 29.45 5.32 -20.39
C LEU A 517 29.26 6.82 -20.22
N VAL A 518 30.03 7.43 -19.33
CA VAL A 518 30.01 8.88 -19.12
C VAL A 518 31.09 9.51 -19.99
N VAL A 519 30.68 10.28 -20.99
CA VAL A 519 31.61 11.04 -21.84
C VAL A 519 32.15 12.23 -21.06
N ALA A 520 33.46 12.49 -21.16
CA ALA A 520 34.11 13.65 -20.57
C ALA A 520 33.98 14.89 -21.47
N ASN A 521 32.80 15.51 -21.49
CA ASN A 521 32.46 16.55 -22.47
C ASN A 521 33.43 17.74 -22.50
N LYS A 522 33.86 18.24 -21.33
CA LYS A 522 34.79 19.38 -21.27
C LYS A 522 36.19 19.01 -21.75
N HIS A 523 36.65 17.79 -21.46
CA HIS A 523 37.93 17.27 -21.98
C HIS A 523 37.86 17.10 -23.50
N TYR A 524 36.77 16.53 -24.00
CA TYR A 524 36.51 16.36 -25.42
C TYR A 524 36.47 17.70 -26.16
N ASP A 525 35.76 18.70 -25.64
CA ASP A 525 35.68 20.04 -26.24
C ASP A 525 37.07 20.71 -26.35
N ARG A 526 37.95 20.49 -25.38
CA ARG A 526 39.29 21.10 -25.33
C ARG A 526 40.34 20.37 -26.19
N THR A 527 40.28 19.05 -26.24
CA THR A 527 41.32 18.21 -26.87
C THR A 527 40.89 17.65 -28.23
N GLY A 528 39.57 17.53 -28.47
CA GLY A 528 38.96 16.82 -29.58
C GLY A 528 38.93 15.30 -29.42
N THR A 529 39.54 14.73 -28.37
CA THR A 529 39.57 13.29 -28.11
C THR A 529 38.41 12.86 -27.21
N ILE A 530 37.59 11.92 -27.68
CA ILE A 530 36.48 11.36 -26.89
C ILE A 530 37.07 10.39 -25.88
N ARG A 531 36.78 10.63 -24.60
CA ARG A 531 37.12 9.71 -23.50
C ARG A 531 35.90 9.39 -22.65
N THR A 532 35.81 8.15 -22.22
CA THR A 532 34.64 7.61 -21.53
C THR A 532 35.00 7.00 -20.18
N LEU A 533 34.17 7.28 -19.18
CA LEU A 533 34.26 6.76 -17.83
C LEU A 533 33.14 5.72 -17.63
N GLY A 534 33.51 4.46 -17.40
CA GLY A 534 32.59 3.40 -17.02
C GLY A 534 32.30 3.41 -15.51
N VAL A 535 31.18 2.84 -15.08
CA VAL A 535 30.80 2.79 -13.66
C VAL A 535 30.74 1.34 -13.17
N ALA A 536 31.51 1.03 -12.14
CA ALA A 536 31.48 -0.23 -11.42
C ALA A 536 30.94 0.02 -10.00
N VAL A 537 30.04 -0.85 -9.53
CA VAL A 537 29.41 -0.70 -8.21
C VAL A 537 29.71 -1.93 -7.36
N GLY A 538 29.84 -1.72 -6.06
CA GLY A 538 30.08 -2.77 -5.06
C GLY A 538 29.52 -2.38 -3.70
N VAL A 539 29.59 -3.31 -2.77
CA VAL A 539 29.21 -3.13 -1.36
C VAL A 539 30.41 -3.44 -0.47
N VAL A 540 30.36 -3.04 0.80
CA VAL A 540 31.41 -3.43 1.76
C VAL A 540 31.47 -4.96 1.85
N GLY A 541 32.68 -5.51 1.70
CA GLY A 541 32.92 -6.97 1.64
C GLY A 541 32.81 -7.58 0.23
N ALA A 542 32.16 -6.90 -0.72
CA ALA A 542 32.14 -7.27 -2.14
C ALA A 542 32.44 -6.02 -3.00
N TRP A 543 33.72 -5.65 -3.00
CA TRP A 543 34.20 -4.41 -3.59
C TRP A 543 33.94 -4.32 -5.10
N PRO A 544 33.80 -3.09 -5.65
CA PRO A 544 33.53 -2.91 -7.07
C PRO A 544 34.65 -3.53 -7.93
N ALA A 545 34.29 -4.53 -8.74
CA ALA A 545 35.21 -5.18 -9.66
C ALA A 545 34.99 -4.67 -11.10
N VAL A 546 36.09 -4.39 -11.79
CA VAL A 546 36.07 -4.03 -13.21
C VAL A 546 36.12 -5.30 -14.05
N THR A 547 35.04 -5.62 -14.73
CA THR A 547 35.01 -6.71 -15.72
C THR A 547 35.45 -6.19 -17.08
N THR A 548 36.55 -6.72 -17.61
CA THR A 548 36.92 -6.53 -19.02
C THR A 548 35.97 -7.36 -19.88
N THR A 549 35.07 -6.72 -20.61
CA THR A 549 34.26 -7.38 -21.65
C THR A 549 35.15 -7.83 -22.81
N GLY A 550 34.71 -8.86 -23.55
CA GLY A 550 35.44 -9.42 -24.70
C GLY A 550 35.74 -8.38 -25.78
N SER A 551 36.66 -8.73 -26.70
CA SER A 551 37.36 -7.84 -27.64
C SER A 551 36.52 -6.99 -28.61
N ASP A 552 35.19 -7.15 -28.64
CA ASP A 552 34.29 -6.45 -29.58
C ASP A 552 33.42 -5.34 -28.95
N ASP A 553 33.39 -5.20 -27.62
CA ASP A 553 32.64 -4.12 -26.95
C ASP A 553 33.53 -2.88 -26.69
N LEU A 554 32.96 -1.67 -26.83
CA LEU A 554 33.63 -0.41 -26.49
C LEU A 554 34.03 -0.42 -25.00
N GLN A 555 35.32 -0.58 -24.70
CA GLN A 555 35.81 -0.51 -23.33
C GLN A 555 35.99 0.95 -22.90
N PRO A 556 35.61 1.32 -21.66
CA PRO A 556 35.84 2.67 -21.15
C PRO A 556 37.33 2.92 -20.91
N ASP A 557 37.76 4.18 -21.12
CA ASP A 557 39.13 4.64 -20.86
C ASP A 557 39.48 4.64 -19.36
N ALA A 558 38.49 4.84 -18.50
CA ALA A 558 38.66 4.87 -17.04
C ALA A 558 37.41 4.33 -16.31
N TRP A 559 37.55 4.11 -15.01
CA TRP A 559 36.47 3.56 -14.18
C TRP A 559 36.14 4.42 -12.95
N LEU A 560 34.85 4.65 -12.72
CA LEU A 560 34.31 5.12 -11.46
C LEU A 560 33.84 3.91 -10.63
N LYS A 561 34.51 3.65 -9.51
CA LYS A 561 34.15 2.61 -8.54
C LYS A 561 33.30 3.20 -7.41
N LEU A 562 32.02 2.84 -7.36
CA LEU A 562 31.08 3.31 -6.34
C LEU A 562 30.84 2.23 -5.29
N ILE A 563 31.04 2.55 -4.02
CA ILE A 563 30.66 1.71 -2.90
C ILE A 563 29.32 2.17 -2.36
N LEU A 564 28.35 1.26 -2.28
CA LEU A 564 27.08 1.53 -1.61
C LEU A 564 27.23 1.36 -0.11
N LEU A 565 26.74 2.36 0.62
CA LEU A 565 26.70 2.35 2.08
C LEU A 565 25.27 2.11 2.56
N SER A 566 25.09 1.11 3.43
CA SER A 566 23.80 0.76 4.05
C SER A 566 23.65 1.38 5.44
N GLY A 567 24.76 1.62 6.14
CA GLY A 567 24.80 2.25 7.46
C GLY A 567 26.12 2.97 7.75
N ASP A 568 26.29 3.47 8.99
CA ASP A 568 27.49 4.19 9.40
C ASP A 568 28.70 3.27 9.66
N GLU A 569 28.46 2.01 10.04
CA GLU A 569 29.52 0.99 10.20
C GLU A 569 30.26 0.71 8.88
N ASP A 570 29.54 0.73 7.76
CA ASP A 570 30.09 0.55 6.41
C ASP A 570 31.08 1.68 6.03
N ALA A 571 30.88 2.89 6.57
CA ALA A 571 31.63 4.08 6.17
C ALA A 571 33.11 3.97 6.56
N ALA A 572 33.42 3.38 7.72
CA ALA A 572 34.79 3.20 8.18
C ALA A 572 35.57 2.21 7.30
N ALA A 573 34.96 1.06 6.98
CA ALA A 573 35.55 0.06 6.10
C ALA A 573 35.73 0.58 4.67
N ALA A 574 34.74 1.32 4.15
CA ALA A 574 34.83 1.96 2.86
C ALA A 574 35.95 3.01 2.81
N ALA A 575 36.11 3.83 3.86
CA ALA A 575 37.18 4.83 3.93
C ALA A 575 38.58 4.19 3.89
N ALA A 576 38.79 3.07 4.62
CA ALA A 576 40.04 2.32 4.56
C ALA A 576 40.31 1.79 3.14
N TRP A 577 39.31 1.17 2.51
CA TRP A 577 39.45 0.67 1.13
C TRP A 577 39.75 1.76 0.12
N LEU A 578 39.13 2.94 0.27
CA LEU A 578 39.35 4.10 -0.60
C LEU A 578 40.80 4.60 -0.55
N GLN A 579 41.42 4.60 0.63
CA GLN A 579 42.81 5.03 0.83
C GLN A 579 43.82 4.08 0.17
N ASP A 580 43.49 2.79 0.09
CA ASP A 580 44.34 1.77 -0.54
C ASP A 580 44.30 1.79 -2.08
N GLN A 581 43.41 2.57 -2.70
CA GLN A 581 43.30 2.65 -4.16
C GLN A 581 44.41 3.52 -4.76
N THR A 582 45.24 2.94 -5.65
CA THR A 582 46.41 3.63 -6.24
C THR A 582 46.34 3.82 -7.76
N GLN A 583 45.32 3.27 -8.41
CA GLN A 583 45.19 3.24 -9.87
C GLN A 583 44.86 4.63 -10.44
N GLU A 584 45.58 5.05 -11.48
CA GLU A 584 45.49 6.39 -12.08
C GLU A 584 44.24 6.59 -12.95
N LEU A 585 43.80 5.56 -13.67
CA LEU A 585 42.57 5.61 -14.49
C LEU A 585 41.33 5.17 -13.71
N GLN A 586 41.33 5.42 -12.40
CA GLN A 586 40.23 5.05 -11.50
C GLN A 586 39.88 6.19 -10.55
N VAL A 587 38.59 6.48 -10.44
CA VAL A 587 38.04 7.33 -9.38
C VAL A 587 37.16 6.46 -8.51
N CYS A 588 37.15 6.71 -7.21
CA CYS A 588 36.36 5.96 -6.26
C CYS A 588 35.43 6.89 -5.48
N GLY A 589 34.28 6.41 -5.04
CA GLY A 589 33.34 7.20 -4.25
C GLY A 589 32.38 6.34 -3.45
N CYS A 590 31.72 6.96 -2.49
CA CYS A 590 30.68 6.31 -1.68
C CYS A 590 29.32 6.90 -2.00
N LEU A 591 28.32 6.05 -2.21
CA LEU A 591 26.94 6.45 -2.42
C LEU A 591 26.10 5.93 -1.26
N ARG A 592 25.56 6.86 -0.46
CA ARG A 592 24.63 6.54 0.63
C ARG A 592 23.21 6.53 0.07
N LEU A 593 22.52 5.40 0.22
CA LEU A 593 21.14 5.25 -0.24
C LEU A 593 20.16 5.43 0.92
N SER A 594 19.07 6.16 0.68
CA SER A 594 17.91 6.16 1.58
C SER A 594 17.24 4.78 1.62
N ALA A 595 16.44 4.52 2.64
CA ALA A 595 15.64 3.29 2.71
C ALA A 595 14.72 3.12 1.48
N GLU A 596 14.14 4.23 1.02
CA GLU A 596 13.28 4.27 -0.18
C GLU A 596 14.08 4.00 -1.47
N GLY A 597 15.30 4.54 -1.58
CA GLY A 597 16.19 4.28 -2.71
C GLY A 597 16.64 2.83 -2.78
N ARG A 598 16.92 2.20 -1.63
CA ARG A 598 17.21 0.76 -1.55
C ARG A 598 16.01 -0.08 -1.99
N ALA A 599 14.82 0.22 -1.46
CA ALA A 599 13.59 -0.47 -1.84
C ALA A 599 13.29 -0.34 -3.35
N ALA A 600 13.52 0.84 -3.94
CA ALA A 600 13.36 1.05 -5.37
C ALA A 600 14.31 0.18 -6.22
N LEU A 601 15.57 0.02 -5.80
CA LEU A 601 16.52 -0.87 -6.49
C LEU A 601 16.13 -2.35 -6.38
N VAL A 602 15.64 -2.76 -5.20
CA VAL A 602 15.12 -4.12 -4.98
C VAL A 602 13.96 -4.40 -5.94
N GLU A 603 12.95 -3.52 -5.98
CA GLU A 603 11.81 -3.64 -6.91
C GLU A 603 12.26 -3.72 -8.37
N PHE A 604 13.17 -2.82 -8.78
CA PHE A 604 13.70 -2.81 -10.13
C PHE A 604 14.38 -4.14 -10.49
N SER A 605 15.22 -4.68 -9.62
CA SER A 605 15.88 -5.97 -9.81
C SER A 605 14.91 -7.11 -9.98
N ILE A 606 13.89 -7.17 -9.11
CA ILE A 606 12.87 -8.22 -9.14
C ILE A 606 12.10 -8.16 -10.48
N TRP A 607 11.59 -6.98 -10.86
CA TRP A 607 10.83 -6.83 -12.11
C TRP A 607 11.67 -7.08 -13.36
N GLN A 608 12.98 -6.80 -13.32
CA GLN A 608 13.89 -7.19 -14.40
C GLN A 608 13.99 -8.71 -14.56
N GLU A 609 14.14 -9.46 -13.46
CA GLU A 609 14.21 -10.92 -13.50
C GLU A 609 12.88 -11.54 -13.99
N VAL A 610 11.75 -10.99 -13.52
CA VAL A 610 10.42 -11.36 -13.99
C VAL A 610 10.30 -11.14 -15.49
N LEU A 611 10.70 -9.96 -16.01
CA LEU A 611 10.65 -9.67 -17.44
C LEU A 611 11.52 -10.61 -18.27
N GLN A 612 12.74 -10.92 -17.81
CA GLN A 612 13.61 -11.87 -18.50
C GLN A 612 12.95 -13.25 -18.64
N THR A 613 12.33 -13.72 -17.55
CA THR A 613 11.63 -15.00 -17.55
C THR A 613 10.39 -14.98 -18.45
N VAL A 614 9.63 -13.88 -18.42
CA VAL A 614 8.45 -13.66 -19.27
C VAL A 614 8.82 -13.66 -20.75
N ASN A 615 9.87 -12.93 -21.13
CA ASN A 615 10.35 -12.85 -22.52
C ASN A 615 10.90 -14.18 -23.02
N SER A 616 11.59 -14.95 -22.17
CA SER A 616 12.13 -16.27 -22.55
C SER A 616 11.07 -17.31 -22.91
N LYS A 617 9.82 -17.13 -22.45
CA LYS A 617 8.72 -18.06 -22.65
C LYS A 617 7.77 -17.68 -23.79
N HIS A 618 8.08 -16.62 -24.58
CA HIS A 618 7.27 -16.13 -25.70
C HIS A 618 5.77 -16.01 -25.36
N LEU A 619 5.48 -15.28 -24.26
CA LEU A 619 4.16 -15.22 -23.66
C LEU A 619 3.19 -14.27 -24.38
N ASP A 620 1.96 -14.24 -23.89
CA ASP A 620 0.93 -13.35 -24.44
C ASP A 620 1.38 -11.87 -24.34
N PRO A 621 1.07 -11.04 -25.36
CA PRO A 621 1.52 -9.64 -25.40
C PRO A 621 1.05 -8.80 -24.20
N TRP A 622 -0.03 -9.21 -23.55
CA TRP A 622 -0.60 -8.46 -22.46
C TRP A 622 0.19 -8.66 -21.16
N THR A 623 0.54 -9.90 -20.82
CA THR A 623 1.43 -10.20 -19.68
C THR A 623 2.77 -9.49 -19.83
N SER A 624 3.37 -9.50 -21.03
CA SER A 624 4.61 -8.77 -21.29
C SER A 624 4.44 -7.27 -21.06
N ARG A 625 3.39 -6.65 -21.62
CA ARG A 625 3.13 -5.21 -21.44
C ARG A 625 2.87 -4.82 -19.99
N TYR A 626 2.18 -5.66 -19.21
CA TYR A 626 1.99 -5.44 -17.77
C TYR A 626 3.33 -5.42 -17.03
N VAL A 627 4.18 -6.42 -17.27
CA VAL A 627 5.49 -6.54 -16.62
C VAL A 627 6.45 -5.42 -17.06
N GLU A 628 6.43 -5.04 -18.34
CA GLU A 628 7.19 -3.90 -18.86
C GLU A 628 6.75 -2.58 -18.19
N GLY A 629 5.43 -2.38 -18.02
CA GLY A 629 4.90 -1.21 -17.30
C GLY A 629 5.37 -1.16 -15.85
N ARG A 630 5.36 -2.30 -15.14
CA ARG A 630 5.87 -2.39 -13.75
C ARG A 630 7.37 -2.10 -13.68
N LEU A 631 8.15 -2.66 -14.61
CA LEU A 631 9.58 -2.40 -14.70
C LEU A 631 9.87 -0.92 -14.97
N GLN A 632 9.12 -0.29 -15.87
CA GLN A 632 9.27 1.13 -16.19
C GLN A 632 8.96 2.01 -14.97
N HIS A 633 7.90 1.69 -14.22
CA HIS A 633 7.57 2.40 -12.98
C HIS A 633 8.66 2.27 -11.92
N ALA A 634 9.22 1.06 -11.75
CA ALA A 634 10.36 0.83 -10.87
C ALA A 634 11.62 1.59 -11.34
N HIS A 635 11.86 1.64 -12.64
CA HIS A 635 12.98 2.38 -13.23
C HIS A 635 12.86 3.89 -12.98
N GLU A 636 11.67 4.47 -13.12
CA GLU A 636 11.41 5.88 -12.81
C GLU A 636 11.63 6.20 -11.33
N ALA A 637 11.18 5.30 -10.43
CA ALA A 637 11.43 5.43 -8.99
C ALA A 637 12.94 5.41 -8.67
N VAL A 638 13.70 4.51 -9.28
CA VAL A 638 15.17 4.47 -9.18
C VAL A 638 15.81 5.75 -9.73
N GLY A 639 15.32 6.26 -10.86
CA GLY A 639 15.78 7.55 -11.41
C GLY A 639 15.63 8.70 -10.42
N ARG A 640 14.45 8.78 -9.78
CA ARG A 640 14.13 9.83 -8.80
C ARG A 640 14.86 9.67 -7.46
N LEU A 641 15.03 8.45 -6.96
CA LEU A 641 15.51 8.17 -5.60
C LEU A 641 16.98 7.74 -5.50
N VAL A 642 17.61 7.36 -6.62
CA VAL A 642 18.99 6.83 -6.64
C VAL A 642 19.86 7.60 -7.62
N THR A 643 19.44 7.70 -8.88
CA THR A 643 20.26 8.39 -9.89
C THR A 643 20.37 9.89 -9.60
N SER A 644 19.35 10.49 -8.99
CA SER A 644 19.38 11.89 -8.55
C SER A 644 20.43 12.16 -7.48
N GLU A 645 20.80 11.18 -6.65
CA GLU A 645 21.85 11.30 -5.62
C GLU A 645 23.24 11.52 -6.24
N LEU A 646 23.43 11.11 -7.50
CA LEU A 646 24.69 11.31 -8.24
C LEU A 646 24.79 12.70 -8.87
N ILE A 647 23.74 13.51 -8.78
CA ILE A 647 23.65 14.82 -9.42
C ILE A 647 23.54 15.90 -8.33
N PRO A 648 24.61 16.68 -8.09
CA PRO A 648 24.54 17.79 -7.15
C PRO A 648 23.57 18.87 -7.64
N THR A 649 22.81 19.45 -6.73
CA THR A 649 21.85 20.54 -6.99
C THR A 649 22.00 21.65 -5.96
N PRO A 650 21.55 22.89 -6.21
CA PRO A 650 21.64 23.96 -5.22
C PRO A 650 20.98 23.55 -3.90
N GLY A 651 21.75 23.52 -2.80
CA GLY A 651 21.30 23.09 -1.48
C GLY A 651 21.40 21.58 -1.21
N ARG A 652 21.89 20.78 -2.16
CA ARG A 652 22.13 19.34 -2.00
C ARG A 652 23.45 18.92 -2.66
N GLU A 653 24.41 18.59 -1.81
CA GLU A 653 25.68 18.00 -2.24
C GLU A 653 25.49 16.57 -2.76
N GLY A 654 26.29 16.20 -3.76
CA GLY A 654 26.41 14.85 -4.29
C GLY A 654 27.48 14.03 -3.55
N PRO A 655 27.92 12.90 -4.13
CA PRO A 655 28.92 12.04 -3.51
C PRO A 655 30.30 12.72 -3.46
N ALA A 656 31.05 12.47 -2.39
CA ALA A 656 32.47 12.77 -2.37
C ALA A 656 33.25 11.70 -3.15
N TYR A 657 34.32 12.13 -3.83
CA TYR A 657 35.14 11.27 -4.67
C TYR A 657 36.62 11.31 -4.27
N TRP A 658 37.32 10.21 -4.53
CA TRP A 658 38.74 9.99 -4.27
C TRP A 658 39.47 9.55 -5.54
N HIS A 659 40.71 9.97 -5.67
CA HIS A 659 41.63 9.52 -6.73
C HIS A 659 42.99 9.26 -6.10
N GLN A 660 43.54 8.05 -6.33
CA GLN A 660 44.81 7.60 -5.73
C GLN A 660 44.87 7.76 -4.20
N GLY A 661 43.81 7.33 -3.52
CA GLY A 661 43.71 7.36 -2.06
C GLY A 661 43.46 8.74 -1.44
N ARG A 662 43.38 9.80 -2.25
CA ARG A 662 43.21 11.18 -1.78
C ARG A 662 41.85 11.75 -2.17
N PRO A 663 41.19 12.51 -1.27
CA PRO A 663 39.91 13.16 -1.58
C PRO A 663 40.11 14.20 -2.69
N ILE A 664 39.17 14.25 -3.62
CA ILE A 664 39.12 15.26 -4.68
C ILE A 664 38.43 16.50 -4.10
N PRO A 665 39.08 17.67 -4.10
CA PRO A 665 38.49 18.91 -3.60
C PRO A 665 37.20 19.27 -4.36
N ASP A 666 36.18 19.73 -3.63
CA ASP A 666 34.88 20.18 -4.15
C ASP A 666 34.15 19.14 -5.01
N SER A 667 34.53 17.86 -4.88
CA SER A 667 33.99 16.78 -5.70
C SER A 667 32.51 16.49 -5.43
N SER A 668 32.00 16.84 -4.24
CA SER A 668 30.58 16.78 -3.91
C SER A 668 29.72 17.76 -4.72
N PHE A 669 30.33 18.75 -5.39
CA PHE A 669 29.65 19.66 -6.33
C PHE A 669 29.84 19.26 -7.80
N MET A 670 30.51 18.14 -8.07
CA MET A 670 30.73 17.63 -9.42
C MET A 670 29.71 16.53 -9.76
N ASN A 671 29.01 16.67 -10.88
CA ASN A 671 28.33 15.53 -11.48
C ASN A 671 29.35 14.57 -12.14
N THR A 672 28.90 13.38 -12.53
CA THR A 672 29.78 12.35 -13.11
C THR A 672 30.50 12.80 -14.40
N ASN A 673 29.91 13.70 -15.19
CA ASN A 673 30.52 14.24 -16.42
C ASN A 673 31.67 15.22 -16.10
N GLN A 674 31.47 16.08 -15.10
CA GLN A 674 32.51 16.97 -14.59
C GLN A 674 33.64 16.17 -13.95
N LEU A 675 33.31 15.12 -13.19
CA LEU A 675 34.28 14.21 -12.59
C LEU A 675 35.12 13.48 -13.66
N ALA A 676 34.48 12.98 -14.71
CA ALA A 676 35.18 12.36 -15.85
C ALA A 676 36.14 13.36 -16.52
N SER A 677 35.67 14.59 -16.78
CA SER A 677 36.51 15.64 -17.36
C SER A 677 37.67 16.04 -16.46
N TRP A 678 37.45 16.14 -15.15
CA TRP A 678 38.50 16.39 -14.16
C TRP A 678 39.57 15.29 -14.18
N LEU A 679 39.16 14.01 -14.22
CA LEU A 679 40.07 12.88 -14.25
C LEU A 679 40.95 12.92 -15.50
N PHE A 680 40.34 13.04 -16.68
CA PHE A 680 41.10 13.02 -17.93
C PHE A 680 41.93 14.29 -18.15
N ASP A 681 41.50 15.46 -17.71
CA ASP A 681 42.33 16.68 -17.72
C ASP A 681 43.56 16.51 -16.80
N LYS A 682 43.42 15.77 -15.69
CA LYS A 682 44.52 15.50 -14.75
C LYS A 682 45.50 14.47 -15.31
N VAL A 683 45.00 13.32 -15.78
CA VAL A 683 45.83 12.20 -16.27
C VAL A 683 46.44 12.53 -17.63
N TYR A 684 45.66 13.11 -18.54
CA TYR A 684 46.09 13.46 -19.90
C TYR A 684 46.32 14.96 -20.07
N PHE A 685 47.02 15.59 -19.13
CA PHE A 685 47.30 17.04 -19.16
C PHE A 685 48.14 17.49 -20.36
N GLN A 686 48.83 16.57 -21.04
CA GLN A 686 49.62 16.81 -22.26
C GLN A 686 48.91 16.33 -23.54
N ALA A 687 47.63 15.97 -23.48
CA ALA A 687 46.91 15.50 -24.67
C ALA A 687 47.00 16.54 -25.81
N PRO A 688 47.36 16.13 -27.03
CA PRO A 688 47.38 17.03 -28.18
C PRO A 688 45.96 17.51 -28.48
N ARG A 689 45.84 18.74 -29.00
CA ARG A 689 44.56 19.28 -29.47
C ARG A 689 44.35 18.90 -30.92
N ILE A 690 43.57 17.85 -31.15
CA ILE A 690 43.24 17.33 -32.48
C ILE A 690 41.74 17.52 -32.66
N ILE A 691 41.31 18.65 -33.22
CA ILE A 691 39.89 18.95 -33.46
C ILE A 691 39.47 18.36 -34.82
N ASN A 692 39.77 17.08 -35.03
CA ASN A 692 39.35 16.33 -36.21
C ASN A 692 38.77 15.00 -35.74
N GLU A 693 37.44 14.89 -35.84
CA GLU A 693 36.69 13.70 -35.40
C GLU A 693 37.12 12.43 -36.15
N LEU A 694 37.60 12.57 -37.40
CA LEU A 694 38.03 11.45 -38.25
C LEU A 694 39.33 10.82 -37.73
N ILE A 695 40.18 11.62 -37.08
CA ILE A 695 41.43 11.16 -36.48
C ILE A 695 41.18 10.55 -35.09
N ASN A 696 40.20 11.06 -34.34
CA ASN A 696 39.94 10.63 -32.95
C ASN A 696 39.00 9.41 -32.82
N LYS A 697 38.54 8.81 -33.93
CA LYS A 697 37.72 7.59 -33.89
C LYS A 697 38.60 6.35 -33.97
N ASP A 698 38.34 5.37 -33.09
CA ASP A 698 39.03 4.07 -33.11
C ASP A 698 38.88 3.31 -34.43
N LYS A 699 37.74 3.51 -35.12
CA LYS A 699 37.46 2.95 -36.43
C LYS A 699 36.96 4.06 -37.37
N PRO A 700 37.53 4.20 -38.59
CA PRO A 700 37.00 5.13 -39.58
C PRO A 700 35.55 4.77 -39.93
N THR A 701 34.73 5.76 -40.22
CA THR A 701 33.34 5.51 -40.63
C THR A 701 33.31 4.73 -41.95
N SER A 702 32.23 3.99 -42.19
CA SER A 702 32.04 3.23 -43.43
C SER A 702 32.20 4.09 -44.69
N ALA A 703 31.76 5.36 -44.62
CA ALA A 703 31.94 6.34 -45.68
C ALA A 703 33.43 6.66 -45.96
N ILE A 704 34.25 6.82 -44.93
CA ILE A 704 35.69 7.08 -45.07
C ILE A 704 36.42 5.84 -45.59
N VAL A 705 36.07 4.66 -45.10
CA VAL A 705 36.65 3.40 -45.59
C VAL A 705 36.40 3.22 -47.08
N LEU A 706 35.16 3.49 -47.52
CA LEU A 706 34.78 3.43 -48.93
C LEU A 706 35.49 4.49 -49.77
N ALA A 707 35.57 5.73 -49.30
CA ALA A 707 36.30 6.80 -49.98
C ALA A 707 37.79 6.48 -50.13
N ARG A 708 38.41 5.91 -49.09
CA ARG A 708 39.80 5.44 -49.13
C ARG A 708 40.00 4.32 -50.15
N GLN A 709 39.10 3.34 -50.21
CA GLN A 709 39.15 2.27 -51.22
C GLN A 709 39.05 2.84 -52.64
N ARG A 710 38.08 3.71 -52.91
CA ARG A 710 37.92 4.38 -54.21
C ARG A 710 39.16 5.16 -54.62
N MET A 711 39.79 5.86 -53.67
CA MET A 711 41.04 6.60 -53.93
C MET A 711 42.18 5.66 -54.33
N PHE A 712 42.36 4.53 -53.63
CA PHE A 712 43.38 3.54 -53.99
C PHE A 712 43.11 2.91 -55.35
N ASP A 713 41.84 2.62 -55.69
CA ASP A 713 41.48 2.07 -57.01
C ASP A 713 41.82 3.04 -58.15
N VAL A 714 41.63 4.35 -57.94
CA VAL A 714 42.00 5.39 -58.92
C VAL A 714 43.52 5.49 -59.05
N LEU A 715 44.26 5.53 -57.93
CA LEU A 715 45.72 5.64 -57.92
C LEU A 715 46.41 4.42 -58.55
N LEU A 716 45.90 3.22 -58.30
CA LEU A 716 46.44 1.96 -58.84
C LEU A 716 46.00 1.71 -60.29
N GLY A 717 44.87 2.28 -60.71
CA GLY A 717 44.32 2.13 -62.05
C GLY A 717 45.07 2.89 -63.14
N ASN A 718 45.98 3.82 -62.78
CA ASN A 718 46.82 4.60 -63.70
C ASN A 718 46.04 5.36 -64.81
N ASP A 719 44.78 5.70 -64.56
CA ASP A 719 43.94 6.49 -65.47
C ASP A 719 43.86 7.95 -64.96
N PRO A 720 44.58 8.90 -65.59
CA PRO A 720 44.61 10.30 -65.15
C PRO A 720 43.29 11.04 -65.38
N THR A 721 42.32 10.46 -66.08
CA THR A 721 41.02 11.08 -66.37
C THR A 721 39.91 10.67 -65.39
N ARG A 722 40.16 9.64 -64.59
CA ARG A 722 39.18 9.11 -63.64
C ARG A 722 39.08 10.01 -62.41
N GLN A 723 37.92 10.64 -62.23
CA GLN A 723 37.65 11.49 -61.07
C GLN A 723 37.49 10.62 -59.79
N ILE A 724 38.16 11.03 -58.71
CA ILE A 724 38.13 10.34 -57.40
C ILE A 724 36.73 10.44 -56.76
N CYS A 725 36.01 11.53 -57.02
CA CYS A 725 34.65 11.81 -56.55
C CYS A 725 33.84 12.39 -57.70
N GLY A 726 32.54 12.05 -57.77
CA GLY A 726 31.62 12.68 -58.71
C GLY A 726 31.37 14.17 -58.38
N PRO A 727 30.76 14.94 -59.30
CA PRO A 727 30.52 16.39 -59.12
C PRO A 727 29.61 16.77 -57.94
N SER A 728 28.93 15.81 -57.32
CA SER A 728 28.11 15.97 -56.11
C SER A 728 28.67 15.22 -54.88
N GLU A 729 29.86 14.61 -55.00
CA GLU A 729 30.51 13.89 -53.92
C GLU A 729 31.68 14.71 -53.36
N PHE A 730 31.82 14.75 -52.04
CA PHE A 730 32.95 15.41 -51.39
C PHE A 730 34.14 14.45 -51.32
N PRO A 731 35.38 14.93 -51.57
CA PRO A 731 36.58 14.12 -51.33
C PRO A 731 36.67 13.72 -49.85
N PRO A 732 37.34 12.60 -49.52
CA PRO A 732 37.64 12.26 -48.13
C PRO A 732 38.38 13.44 -47.51
N SER A 733 37.72 14.13 -46.58
CA SER A 733 38.24 15.34 -45.95
C SER A 733 39.51 15.03 -45.18
N VAL A 734 40.56 15.84 -45.42
CA VAL A 734 41.81 15.84 -44.65
C VAL A 734 41.53 16.38 -43.24
#